data_AF-A0A932A9C7-F1
#
_entry.id   AF-A0A932A9C7-F1
#
_cell.length_a   1.000
_cell.length_b   1.000
_cell.length_c   1.000
_cell.angle_alpha   90.00
_cell.angle_beta   90.00
_cell.angle_gamma   90.00
#
_symmetry.space_group_name_H-M   'P 1'
#
loop_
_entity.id
_entity.type
_entity.pdbx_description
1 polymer ?
#
loop_
_entity_poly.entity_id
_entity_poly.type
_entity_poly.pdbx_seq_one_letter_code
_entity_poly.pdbx_strand_id
1 'polypeptide(L)'
;MSKVVHEEERRFAHTLDLGLKKLEEDFAESKASSANILRRIEQGLALVRAETQDRVAATPPGNDVIIGGERLGWISSDFKLPRKFIEDVFRTEIARNYSVNPTDYRETKDRLGFSEEESELIFNSIRIIPPKTGITLGDSVEWRSKEVFSLAKLTFTPVYPGYKAFKLYDTFGLPLDFIEDAARDQGIEFDRDGFERAMALQRERARASWRGGAGKATASPVLRDLAKTVFEGYAQTESAGCEVLAIVKAGAGAKELRPGEEGEVVLDHTPFYADSGGQVGDTGWLMDSARNVIAEVRGCTLPVQGVRAHQVVVRHGGQPITVGDKVVARVNAEVRQHTMRNHTATHLLHAALREILGKHVKQAGSLVDPAHLRFDFSHFTGVADEELQDIEDLANKEVLRNEKIQVINDVPIDVAVNEYHAMALFGEKYGERVRVIKIGDFSTELCGGIHTGATGEIGLIKVLKEGSVSSGVRRVEAVTGEGSLRHFRKDHELESVVGTFISTAARGAEQSPAAALRSELERRDEELKKLRKELEQSRMKSAASAVSATGDSVRTVKGVKVAVQRVENVDRNQMRVLVDNLRNKLGSGVVVLGTALGAADKEAGRVAIVVGVTKDLTDRVQAGKIVGQVAQKVGGKGGGRPDLAEAGGPDAAQLDAALDSAYGVVDALLS
;
A
#
# COMPACT_ATOMS: atom_id res chain seq x y z
N MET A 1 14.11 9.84 -0.49
CA MET A 1 13.09 8.89 0.01
C MET A 1 11.82 9.59 0.47
N SER A 2 11.83 10.60 1.37
CA SER A 2 10.57 11.19 1.87
C SER A 2 9.67 11.87 0.82
N LYS A 3 10.25 12.43 -0.26
CA LYS A 3 9.47 13.02 -1.37
C LYS A 3 8.68 12.00 -2.19
N VAL A 4 9.17 10.77 -2.32
CA VAL A 4 8.50 9.70 -3.08
C VAL A 4 7.36 9.11 -2.24
N VAL A 5 7.60 8.90 -0.94
CA VAL A 5 6.58 8.47 0.03
C VAL A 5 5.42 9.47 0.11
N HIS A 6 5.72 10.77 0.24
CA HIS A 6 4.69 11.83 0.24
C HIS A 6 3.93 12.01 -1.09
N GLU A 7 4.50 11.56 -2.21
CA GLU A 7 3.82 11.61 -3.50
C GLU A 7 2.89 10.40 -3.68
N GLU A 8 3.29 9.23 -3.19
CA GLU A 8 2.45 8.03 -3.14
C GLU A 8 1.30 8.16 -2.14
N GLU A 9 1.54 8.71 -0.94
CA GLU A 9 0.49 9.02 0.05
C GLU A 9 -0.56 9.98 -0.51
N ARG A 10 -0.13 11.00 -1.28
CA ARG A 10 -1.06 11.92 -1.94
C ARG A 10 -1.86 11.26 -3.06
N ARG A 11 -1.23 10.38 -3.86
CA ARG A 11 -1.93 9.61 -4.90
C ARG A 11 -2.93 8.64 -4.27
N PHE A 12 -2.58 8.04 -3.14
CA PHE A 12 -3.45 7.13 -2.39
C PHE A 12 -4.65 7.85 -1.78
N ALA A 13 -4.43 8.95 -1.05
CA ALA A 13 -5.50 9.78 -0.50
C ALA A 13 -6.45 10.28 -1.61
N HIS A 14 -5.90 10.62 -2.78
CA HIS A 14 -6.70 11.00 -3.95
C HIS A 14 -7.52 9.83 -4.50
N THR A 15 -6.98 8.62 -4.53
CA THR A 15 -7.70 7.42 -5.02
C THR A 15 -8.83 7.02 -4.07
N LEU A 16 -8.61 7.12 -2.76
CA LEU A 16 -9.62 6.84 -1.74
C LEU A 16 -10.75 7.90 -1.79
N ASP A 17 -10.41 9.18 -1.93
CA ASP A 17 -11.38 10.27 -2.09
C ASP A 17 -12.23 10.09 -3.35
N LEU A 18 -11.63 9.61 -4.46
CA LEU A 18 -12.38 9.23 -5.66
C LEU A 18 -13.30 8.03 -5.42
N GLY A 19 -12.85 7.03 -4.66
CA GLY A 19 -13.66 5.86 -4.29
C GLY A 19 -14.85 6.24 -3.41
N LEU A 20 -14.65 7.12 -2.42
CA LEU A 20 -15.71 7.62 -1.53
C LEU A 20 -16.74 8.46 -2.30
N LYS A 21 -16.29 9.40 -3.14
CA LYS A 21 -17.19 10.14 -4.04
C LYS A 21 -17.97 9.20 -4.94
N LYS A 22 -17.32 8.15 -5.45
CA LYS A 22 -17.98 7.19 -6.32
C LYS A 22 -19.03 6.35 -5.57
N LEU A 23 -18.76 5.99 -4.32
CA LEU A 23 -19.72 5.32 -3.44
C LEU A 23 -20.94 6.22 -3.15
N GLU A 24 -20.72 7.51 -2.86
CA GLU A 24 -21.79 8.48 -2.67
C GLU A 24 -22.66 8.67 -3.92
N GLU A 25 -22.04 8.80 -5.10
CA GLU A 25 -22.74 8.87 -6.39
C GLU A 25 -23.58 7.62 -6.65
N ASP A 26 -23.01 6.44 -6.40
CA ASP A 26 -23.67 5.16 -6.61
C ASP A 26 -24.86 4.99 -5.65
N PHE A 27 -24.75 5.44 -4.40
CA PHE A 27 -25.85 5.47 -3.44
C PHE A 27 -26.97 6.43 -3.85
N ALA A 28 -26.62 7.60 -4.36
CA ALA A 28 -27.58 8.55 -4.92
C ALA A 28 -28.32 7.96 -6.13
N GLU A 29 -27.61 7.23 -7.00
CA GLU A 29 -28.18 6.53 -8.15
C GLU A 29 -29.16 5.42 -7.73
N SER A 30 -28.78 4.58 -6.75
CA SER A 30 -29.66 3.52 -6.21
C SER A 30 -30.94 4.09 -5.58
N LYS A 31 -30.84 5.20 -4.84
CA LYS A 31 -31.99 5.91 -4.27
C LYS A 31 -32.87 6.53 -5.36
N ALA A 32 -32.28 7.19 -6.37
CA ALA A 32 -33.00 7.81 -7.48
C ALA A 32 -33.71 6.79 -8.39
N SER A 33 -33.06 5.65 -8.65
CA SER A 33 -33.66 4.55 -9.42
C SER A 33 -34.91 4.00 -8.72
N SER A 34 -34.81 3.76 -7.42
CA SER A 34 -35.94 3.29 -6.59
C SER A 34 -37.09 4.30 -6.56
N ALA A 35 -36.80 5.60 -6.43
CA ALA A 35 -37.80 6.66 -6.47
C ALA A 35 -38.50 6.80 -7.85
N ASN A 36 -37.76 6.61 -8.95
CA ASN A 36 -38.34 6.69 -10.29
C ASN A 36 -39.24 5.48 -10.61
N ILE A 37 -38.88 4.29 -10.09
CA ILE A 37 -39.73 3.09 -10.13
C ILE A 37 -41.05 3.36 -9.42
N LEU A 38 -40.99 3.86 -8.18
CA LEU A 38 -42.18 4.21 -7.40
C LEU A 38 -43.06 5.24 -8.13
N ARG A 39 -42.46 6.30 -8.69
CA ARG A 39 -43.20 7.32 -9.45
C ARG A 39 -43.90 6.74 -10.69
N ARG A 40 -43.26 5.82 -11.42
CA ARG A 40 -43.87 5.19 -12.60
C ARG A 40 -44.99 4.21 -12.21
N ILE A 41 -44.85 3.52 -11.08
CA ILE A 41 -45.92 2.70 -10.50
C ILE A 41 -47.10 3.59 -10.08
N GLU A 42 -46.85 4.70 -9.39
CA GLU A 42 -47.88 5.67 -9.00
C GLU A 42 -48.59 6.28 -10.23
N GLN A 43 -47.86 6.63 -11.29
CA GLN A 43 -48.43 7.12 -12.55
C GLN A 43 -49.30 6.05 -13.23
N GLY A 44 -48.84 4.79 -13.24
CA GLY A 44 -49.64 3.67 -13.73
C GLY A 44 -50.93 3.46 -12.94
N LEU A 45 -50.85 3.54 -11.60
CA LEU A 45 -52.02 3.43 -10.71
C LEU A 45 -52.98 4.61 -10.86
N ALA A 46 -52.48 5.82 -11.11
CA ALA A 46 -53.29 7.01 -11.35
C ALA A 46 -54.07 6.92 -12.67
N LEU A 47 -53.44 6.43 -13.74
CA LEU A 47 -54.10 6.15 -15.03
C LEU A 47 -55.23 5.13 -14.87
N VAL A 48 -54.97 4.05 -14.13
CA VAL A 48 -55.97 3.03 -13.83
C VAL A 48 -57.17 3.60 -13.07
N ARG A 49 -56.93 4.48 -12.07
CA ARG A 49 -57.99 5.14 -11.30
C ARG A 49 -58.85 6.09 -12.15
N ALA A 50 -58.23 6.89 -13.02
CA ALA A 50 -58.95 7.81 -13.90
C ALA A 50 -59.88 7.05 -14.86
N GLU A 51 -59.38 5.97 -15.47
CA GLU A 51 -60.13 5.17 -16.43
C GLU A 51 -61.26 4.34 -15.77
N THR A 52 -61.13 4.01 -14.48
CA THR A 52 -62.23 3.40 -13.71
C THR A 52 -63.28 4.42 -13.29
N GLN A 53 -62.91 5.65 -12.91
CA GLN A 53 -63.88 6.70 -12.55
C GLN A 53 -64.76 7.13 -13.72
N ASP A 54 -64.19 7.30 -14.92
CA ASP A 54 -64.95 7.69 -16.12
C ASP A 54 -65.99 6.63 -16.54
N ARG A 55 -65.72 5.35 -16.26
CA ARG A 55 -66.64 4.24 -16.57
C ARG A 55 -67.72 4.04 -15.52
N VAL A 56 -67.43 4.31 -14.24
CA VAL A 56 -68.43 4.31 -13.17
C VAL A 56 -69.48 5.41 -13.40
N ALA A 57 -69.08 6.57 -13.91
CA ALA A 57 -69.99 7.67 -14.25
C ALA A 57 -70.96 7.36 -15.41
N ALA A 58 -70.66 6.36 -16.25
CA ALA A 58 -71.43 6.00 -17.44
C ALA A 58 -72.47 4.87 -17.22
N THR A 59 -72.64 4.37 -15.99
CA THR A 59 -73.50 3.22 -15.69
C THR A 59 -74.89 3.68 -15.17
N PRO A 60 -76.02 3.18 -15.71
CA PRO A 60 -77.35 3.66 -15.33
C PRO A 60 -77.74 3.24 -13.89
N PRO A 61 -78.53 4.04 -13.16
CA PRO A 61 -78.73 3.87 -11.73
C PRO A 61 -79.71 2.73 -11.46
N GLY A 62 -79.27 1.71 -10.74
CA GLY A 62 -80.14 0.61 -10.35
C GLY A 62 -79.43 -0.66 -9.90
N ASN A 63 -78.38 -0.55 -9.08
CA ASN A 63 -77.88 -1.58 -8.17
C ASN A 63 -76.75 -0.97 -7.33
N ASP A 64 -77.08 -0.46 -6.15
CA ASP A 64 -76.11 0.16 -5.25
C ASP A 64 -75.61 -0.83 -4.22
N VAL A 65 -74.30 -0.88 -4.03
CA VAL A 65 -73.67 -1.50 -2.87
C VAL A 65 -73.14 -0.38 -1.99
N ILE A 66 -73.56 -0.36 -0.72
CA ILE A 66 -73.13 0.62 0.28
C ILE A 66 -72.11 -0.08 1.20
N ILE A 67 -70.90 0.46 1.24
CA ILE A 67 -69.88 0.04 2.22
C ILE A 67 -69.34 1.30 2.89
N GLY A 68 -69.52 1.43 4.20
CA GLY A 68 -69.05 2.58 4.97
C GLY A 68 -69.83 3.89 4.76
N GLY A 69 -71.03 3.84 4.17
CA GLY A 69 -71.92 4.99 4.02
C GLY A 69 -71.81 5.76 2.69
N GLU A 70 -70.89 5.40 1.80
CA GLU A 70 -70.80 5.98 0.45
C GLU A 70 -71.13 4.97 -0.65
N ARG A 71 -71.72 5.48 -1.75
CA ARG A 71 -72.28 4.71 -2.87
C ARG A 71 -71.24 4.59 -4.00
N LEU A 72 -70.85 3.38 -4.39
CA LEU A 72 -69.98 3.15 -5.56
C LEU A 72 -70.68 2.20 -6.56
N GLY A 73 -70.76 2.60 -7.83
CA GLY A 73 -71.37 1.82 -8.91
C GLY A 73 -70.48 0.67 -9.40
N TRP A 74 -71.10 -0.44 -9.81
CA TRP A 74 -70.45 -1.66 -10.32
C TRP A 74 -69.44 -1.39 -11.47
N ILE A 75 -68.25 -2.00 -11.41
CA ILE A 75 -67.29 -2.08 -12.52
C ILE A 75 -67.31 -3.51 -13.06
N SER A 76 -67.49 -3.70 -14.37
CA SER A 76 -67.57 -5.03 -14.99
C SER A 76 -66.25 -5.81 -14.93
N SER A 77 -66.35 -7.14 -14.99
CA SER A 77 -65.26 -8.12 -14.92
C SER A 77 -64.24 -8.10 -16.07
N ASP A 78 -64.30 -7.13 -16.98
CA ASP A 78 -63.45 -7.06 -18.18
C ASP A 78 -62.32 -6.01 -18.10
N PHE A 79 -61.97 -5.53 -16.90
CA PHE A 79 -60.81 -4.65 -16.73
C PHE A 79 -59.50 -5.45 -16.83
N LYS A 80 -58.84 -5.41 -18.00
CA LYS A 80 -57.50 -5.97 -18.20
C LYS A 80 -56.48 -4.83 -18.31
N LEU A 81 -55.58 -4.74 -17.33
CA LEU A 81 -54.34 -3.97 -17.47
C LEU A 81 -53.61 -4.42 -18.75
N PRO A 82 -53.05 -3.50 -19.57
CA PRO A 82 -52.33 -3.92 -20.77
C PRO A 82 -51.15 -4.81 -20.38
N ARG A 83 -51.19 -6.09 -20.76
CA ARG A 83 -50.16 -7.10 -20.49
C ARG A 83 -48.73 -6.59 -20.70
N LYS A 84 -48.56 -5.75 -21.73
CA LYS A 84 -47.28 -5.13 -22.10
C LYS A 84 -46.75 -4.18 -21.03
N PHE A 85 -47.61 -3.45 -20.30
CA PHE A 85 -47.18 -2.53 -19.24
C PHE A 85 -46.63 -3.28 -18.03
N ILE A 86 -47.30 -4.36 -17.60
CA ILE A 86 -46.85 -5.19 -16.47
C ILE A 86 -45.57 -5.95 -16.87
N GLU A 87 -45.52 -6.53 -18.06
CA GLU A 87 -44.33 -7.22 -18.58
C GLU A 87 -43.14 -6.25 -18.75
N ASP A 88 -43.36 -5.00 -19.19
CA ASP A 88 -42.30 -4.00 -19.34
C ASP A 88 -41.79 -3.50 -17.97
N VAL A 89 -42.65 -3.32 -16.97
CA VAL A 89 -42.21 -2.95 -15.61
C VAL A 89 -41.40 -4.09 -14.96
N PHE A 90 -41.83 -5.34 -15.14
CA PHE A 90 -41.13 -6.51 -14.59
C PHE A 90 -39.81 -6.83 -15.30
N ARG A 91 -39.80 -6.84 -16.65
CA ARG A 91 -38.64 -7.26 -17.45
C ARG A 91 -37.50 -6.24 -17.47
N THR A 92 -37.80 -4.95 -17.36
CA THR A 92 -36.79 -3.91 -17.63
C THR A 92 -36.07 -3.41 -16.38
N GLU A 93 -36.74 -3.38 -15.22
CA GLU A 93 -36.22 -2.68 -14.03
C GLU A 93 -35.89 -3.63 -12.84
N ILE A 94 -36.74 -4.62 -12.54
CA ILE A 94 -36.48 -5.58 -11.44
C ILE A 94 -35.38 -6.57 -11.82
N ALA A 95 -35.44 -7.15 -13.02
CA ALA A 95 -34.43 -8.08 -13.51
C ALA A 95 -33.03 -7.43 -13.65
N ARG A 96 -32.97 -6.11 -13.95
CA ARG A 96 -31.71 -5.37 -14.05
C ARG A 96 -31.06 -5.07 -12.70
N ASN A 97 -31.85 -4.74 -11.68
CA ASN A 97 -31.31 -4.32 -10.37
C ASN A 97 -31.10 -5.49 -9.40
N TYR A 98 -31.80 -6.62 -9.56
CA TYR A 98 -31.73 -7.75 -8.64
C TYR A 98 -31.20 -9.04 -9.28
N SER A 99 -30.84 -9.04 -10.57
CA SER A 99 -30.34 -10.21 -11.30
C SER A 99 -31.21 -11.48 -11.19
N VAL A 100 -32.53 -11.32 -11.03
CA VAL A 100 -33.48 -12.44 -10.92
C VAL A 100 -33.92 -12.91 -12.31
N ASN A 101 -33.99 -14.22 -12.52
CA ASN A 101 -34.52 -14.77 -13.76
C ASN A 101 -36.06 -14.68 -13.76
N PRO A 102 -36.69 -13.89 -14.67
CA PRO A 102 -38.14 -13.68 -14.66
C PRO A 102 -38.96 -14.94 -14.98
N THR A 103 -38.32 -16.05 -15.33
CA THR A 103 -38.98 -17.35 -15.54
C THR A 103 -38.80 -18.35 -14.40
N ASP A 104 -38.01 -18.04 -13.37
CA ASP A 104 -37.74 -18.97 -12.26
C ASP A 104 -38.47 -18.56 -10.97
N TYR A 105 -39.52 -19.34 -10.67
CA TYR A 105 -40.53 -19.10 -9.64
C TYR A 105 -39.97 -19.09 -8.20
N ARG A 106 -39.00 -19.96 -7.89
CA ARG A 106 -38.47 -20.10 -6.52
C ARG A 106 -37.46 -19.03 -6.16
N GLU A 107 -36.59 -18.67 -7.10
CA GLU A 107 -35.56 -17.65 -6.87
C GLU A 107 -36.16 -16.26 -6.65
N THR A 108 -37.26 -15.96 -7.35
CA THR A 108 -37.97 -14.68 -7.24
C THR A 108 -38.81 -14.59 -5.96
N LYS A 109 -39.39 -15.71 -5.50
CA LYS A 109 -40.17 -15.85 -4.26
C LYS A 109 -39.31 -15.55 -3.03
N ASP A 110 -38.17 -16.21 -2.89
CA ASP A 110 -37.34 -16.14 -1.69
C ASP A 110 -36.65 -14.77 -1.53
N ARG A 111 -36.37 -14.07 -2.65
CA ARG A 111 -35.70 -12.77 -2.63
C ARG A 111 -36.63 -11.57 -2.44
N LEU A 112 -37.90 -11.65 -2.85
CA LEU A 112 -38.86 -10.54 -2.75
C LEU A 112 -39.84 -10.67 -1.58
N GLY A 113 -39.82 -11.80 -0.86
CA GLY A 113 -40.57 -11.97 0.39
C GLY A 113 -42.08 -12.18 0.22
N PHE A 114 -42.55 -12.58 -0.96
CA PHE A 114 -43.96 -12.84 -1.21
C PHE A 114 -44.41 -14.21 -0.68
N SER A 115 -45.65 -14.30 -0.22
CA SER A 115 -46.27 -15.60 0.08
C SER A 115 -46.56 -16.40 -1.20
N GLU A 116 -46.82 -17.70 -1.03
CA GLU A 116 -47.07 -18.63 -2.13
C GLU A 116 -48.35 -18.28 -2.91
N GLU A 117 -49.40 -17.84 -2.20
CA GLU A 117 -50.66 -17.36 -2.80
C GLU A 117 -50.51 -16.01 -3.53
N GLU A 118 -49.75 -15.05 -2.98
CA GLU A 118 -49.51 -13.74 -3.62
C GLU A 118 -48.72 -13.87 -4.93
N SER A 119 -47.74 -14.78 -4.95
CA SER A 119 -46.89 -15.06 -6.11
C SER A 119 -47.66 -15.78 -7.22
N GLU A 120 -48.53 -16.75 -6.87
CA GLU A 120 -49.45 -17.37 -7.82
C GLU A 120 -50.44 -16.37 -8.39
N LEU A 121 -50.94 -15.41 -7.61
CA LEU A 121 -51.88 -14.38 -8.08
C LEU A 121 -51.25 -13.43 -9.11
N ILE A 122 -50.00 -12.99 -8.89
CA ILE A 122 -49.26 -12.09 -9.79
C ILE A 122 -48.96 -12.77 -11.14
N PHE A 123 -48.59 -14.05 -11.13
CA PHE A 123 -48.26 -14.78 -12.36
C PHE A 123 -49.47 -15.42 -13.06
N ASN A 124 -50.50 -15.87 -12.33
CA ASN A 124 -51.72 -16.44 -12.93
C ASN A 124 -52.62 -15.37 -13.54
N SER A 125 -52.58 -14.12 -13.06
CA SER A 125 -53.28 -13.00 -13.72
C SER A 125 -52.67 -12.59 -15.08
N ILE A 126 -51.47 -13.09 -15.41
CA ILE A 126 -50.82 -12.91 -16.72
C ILE A 126 -51.21 -14.05 -17.71
N ARG A 127 -51.81 -15.16 -17.24
CA ARG A 127 -52.34 -16.26 -18.07
C ARG A 127 -53.86 -16.17 -18.23
N ILE A 128 -54.32 -15.72 -19.39
CA ILE A 128 -55.72 -15.87 -19.81
C ILE A 128 -55.98 -17.36 -20.13
N ILE A 129 -56.81 -18.05 -19.34
CA ILE A 129 -57.37 -19.37 -19.70
C ILE A 129 -58.80 -19.16 -20.23
N PRO A 130 -59.13 -19.57 -21.47
CA PRO A 130 -60.52 -19.64 -21.94
C PRO A 130 -61.23 -20.87 -21.33
N PRO A 131 -62.56 -20.84 -21.15
CA PRO A 131 -63.25 -21.77 -20.27
C PRO A 131 -63.31 -23.17 -20.88
N LYS A 132 -62.95 -24.19 -20.09
CA LYS A 132 -63.53 -25.52 -20.25
C LYS A 132 -64.02 -26.02 -18.89
N THR A 133 -65.34 -26.18 -18.86
CA THR A 133 -66.14 -27.06 -18.00
C THR A 133 -66.18 -26.80 -16.50
N GLY A 134 -67.23 -26.06 -16.10
CA GLY A 134 -68.26 -26.56 -15.19
C GLY A 134 -67.90 -26.73 -13.71
N ILE A 135 -67.87 -25.63 -12.95
CA ILE A 135 -68.16 -25.62 -11.52
C ILE A 135 -68.99 -24.36 -11.19
N THR A 136 -70.07 -24.58 -10.45
CA THR A 136 -71.09 -23.64 -9.99
C THR A 136 -70.58 -22.63 -8.95
N LEU A 137 -71.18 -21.43 -8.96
CA LEU A 137 -70.92 -20.29 -8.08
C LEU A 137 -71.10 -20.60 -6.58
N GLY A 138 -70.26 -19.98 -5.77
CA GLY A 138 -70.51 -19.67 -4.36
C GLY A 138 -69.38 -18.80 -3.81
N ASP A 139 -69.68 -17.52 -3.59
CA ASP A 139 -68.95 -16.58 -2.72
C ASP A 139 -67.44 -16.42 -2.89
N SER A 140 -67.01 -15.47 -3.74
CA SER A 140 -65.80 -14.63 -3.50
C SER A 140 -65.39 -13.87 -4.77
N VAL A 141 -65.93 -12.66 -4.99
CA VAL A 141 -65.34 -11.69 -5.97
C VAL A 141 -65.10 -10.33 -5.28
N GLU A 142 -64.90 -10.34 -3.96
CA GLU A 142 -64.69 -9.11 -3.17
C GLU A 142 -63.23 -8.93 -2.69
N TRP A 143 -62.29 -9.72 -3.20
CA TRP A 143 -60.89 -9.72 -2.73
C TRP A 143 -59.86 -9.50 -3.84
N ARG A 144 -60.06 -8.54 -4.75
CA ARG A 144 -59.03 -8.22 -5.77
C ARG A 144 -58.70 -6.74 -5.97
N SER A 145 -59.41 -5.81 -5.32
CA SER A 145 -59.01 -4.40 -5.33
C SER A 145 -58.03 -4.07 -4.21
N LYS A 146 -58.17 -4.68 -3.03
CA LYS A 146 -57.30 -4.41 -1.86
C LYS A 146 -55.85 -4.88 -2.05
N GLU A 147 -55.60 -6.00 -2.73
CA GLU A 147 -54.24 -6.51 -2.99
C GLU A 147 -53.51 -5.76 -4.11
N VAL A 148 -54.23 -5.32 -5.14
CA VAL A 148 -53.64 -4.43 -6.16
C VAL A 148 -53.28 -3.07 -5.54
N PHE A 149 -54.04 -2.62 -4.54
CA PHE A 149 -53.68 -1.46 -3.72
C PHE A 149 -52.64 -1.74 -2.63
N SER A 150 -52.43 -2.99 -2.19
CA SER A 150 -51.35 -3.35 -1.27
C SER A 150 -50.00 -3.44 -1.99
N LEU A 151 -49.98 -3.75 -3.29
CA LEU A 151 -48.80 -3.60 -4.14
C LEU A 151 -48.28 -2.15 -4.18
N ALA A 152 -49.15 -1.16 -3.98
CA ALA A 152 -48.78 0.25 -3.85
C ALA A 152 -48.11 0.59 -2.50
N LYS A 153 -48.08 -0.35 -1.55
CA LYS A 153 -47.38 -0.25 -0.26
C LYS A 153 -46.05 -1.01 -0.23
N LEU A 154 -45.52 -1.48 -1.37
CA LEU A 154 -44.14 -1.97 -1.42
C LEU A 154 -43.19 -0.80 -1.11
N THR A 155 -42.67 -0.77 0.11
CA THR A 155 -41.50 0.03 0.45
C THR A 155 -40.32 -0.57 -0.30
N PHE A 156 -39.93 0.05 -1.42
CA PHE A 156 -38.76 -0.38 -2.17
C PHE A 156 -37.52 0.13 -1.45
N THR A 157 -36.88 -0.74 -0.66
CA THR A 157 -35.59 -0.43 -0.07
C THR A 157 -34.56 -0.40 -1.22
N PRO A 158 -33.82 0.70 -1.42
CA PRO A 158 -32.77 0.74 -2.43
C PRO A 158 -31.72 -0.33 -2.12
N VAL A 159 -31.27 -1.06 -3.14
CA VAL A 159 -30.20 -2.07 -3.00
C VAL A 159 -28.94 -1.57 -3.69
N TYR A 160 -27.79 -1.77 -3.05
CA TYR A 160 -26.48 -1.53 -3.65
C TYR A 160 -25.93 -2.82 -4.30
N PRO A 161 -25.74 -2.86 -5.63
CA PRO A 161 -25.34 -4.08 -6.33
C PRO A 161 -23.93 -4.54 -5.96
N GLY A 162 -23.77 -5.83 -5.65
CA GLY A 162 -22.51 -6.39 -5.17
C GLY A 162 -21.36 -6.32 -6.19
N TYR A 163 -21.65 -6.30 -7.49
CA TYR A 163 -20.62 -6.13 -8.52
C TYR A 163 -20.04 -4.70 -8.58
N LYS A 164 -20.82 -3.67 -8.19
CA LYS A 164 -20.33 -2.29 -8.07
C LYS A 164 -19.48 -2.14 -6.81
N ALA A 165 -19.95 -2.71 -5.70
CA ALA A 165 -19.16 -2.84 -4.47
C ALA A 165 -17.83 -3.57 -4.71
N PHE A 166 -17.84 -4.63 -5.53
CA PHE A 166 -16.62 -5.33 -5.92
C PHE A 166 -15.65 -4.44 -6.70
N LYS A 167 -16.13 -3.53 -7.57
CA LYS A 167 -15.24 -2.56 -8.23
C LYS A 167 -14.66 -1.57 -7.24
N LEU A 168 -15.44 -1.09 -6.26
CA LEU A 168 -14.92 -0.24 -5.19
C LEU A 168 -13.84 -0.95 -4.36
N TYR A 169 -14.05 -2.22 -4.06
CA TYR A 169 -13.10 -3.09 -3.39
C TYR A 169 -11.84 -3.35 -4.22
N ASP A 170 -11.98 -3.79 -5.48
CA ASP A 170 -10.88 -4.24 -6.35
C ASP A 170 -10.10 -3.07 -6.98
N THR A 171 -10.79 -2.01 -7.38
CA THR A 171 -10.18 -0.86 -8.09
C THR A 171 -9.75 0.25 -7.12
N PHE A 172 -10.53 0.52 -6.09
CA PHE A 172 -10.30 1.64 -5.16
C PHE A 172 -9.85 1.19 -3.76
N GLY A 173 -9.82 -0.12 -3.49
CA GLY A 173 -9.33 -0.68 -2.23
C GLY A 173 -10.28 -0.49 -1.04
N LEU A 174 -11.55 -0.14 -1.28
CA LEU A 174 -12.52 0.10 -0.22
C LEU A 174 -12.91 -1.21 0.48
N PRO A 175 -12.73 -1.34 1.80
CA PRO A 175 -13.17 -2.50 2.57
C PRO A 175 -14.65 -2.83 2.37
N LEU A 176 -14.96 -4.12 2.25
CA LEU A 176 -16.34 -4.58 2.09
C LEU A 176 -17.21 -4.20 3.30
N ASP A 177 -16.68 -4.37 4.50
CA ASP A 177 -17.30 -3.99 5.77
C ASP A 177 -17.64 -2.50 5.82
N PHE A 178 -16.73 -1.63 5.35
CA PHE A 178 -17.01 -0.20 5.22
C PHE A 178 -18.13 0.08 4.21
N ILE A 179 -18.13 -0.60 3.05
CA ILE A 179 -19.19 -0.43 2.04
C ILE A 179 -20.54 -0.92 2.59
N GLU A 180 -20.55 -2.03 3.33
CA GLU A 180 -21.74 -2.58 3.99
C GLU A 180 -22.27 -1.65 5.09
N ASP A 181 -21.39 -1.09 5.93
CA ASP A 181 -21.75 -0.15 6.99
C ASP A 181 -22.24 1.18 6.40
N ALA A 182 -21.56 1.71 5.38
CA ALA A 182 -21.99 2.93 4.68
C ALA A 182 -23.34 2.76 3.97
N ALA A 183 -23.61 1.58 3.40
CA ALA A 183 -24.92 1.25 2.82
C ALA A 183 -26.00 1.22 3.91
N ARG A 184 -25.71 0.58 5.05
CA ARG A 184 -26.60 0.50 6.21
C ARG A 184 -26.94 1.88 6.76
N ASP A 185 -25.95 2.75 6.96
CA ASP A 185 -26.12 4.12 7.44
C ASP A 185 -26.98 4.98 6.50
N GLN A 186 -26.97 4.64 5.21
CA GLN A 186 -27.76 5.30 4.18
C GLN A 186 -29.15 4.69 3.97
N GLY A 187 -29.51 3.64 4.71
CA GLY A 187 -30.77 2.91 4.56
C GLY A 187 -30.87 2.14 3.23
N ILE A 188 -29.72 1.68 2.70
CA ILE A 188 -29.59 0.91 1.46
C ILE A 188 -29.22 -0.53 1.84
N GLU A 189 -29.93 -1.51 1.28
CA GLU A 189 -29.61 -2.93 1.47
C GLU A 189 -28.42 -3.35 0.58
N PHE A 190 -27.60 -4.30 1.04
CA PHE A 190 -26.37 -4.69 0.34
C PHE A 190 -26.50 -6.07 -0.33
N ASP A 191 -26.24 -6.17 -1.64
CA ASP A 191 -26.24 -7.44 -2.38
C ASP A 191 -24.94 -8.23 -2.14
N ARG A 192 -24.87 -8.91 -0.99
CA ARG A 192 -23.74 -9.76 -0.58
C ARG A 192 -23.43 -10.85 -1.60
N ASP A 193 -24.45 -11.53 -2.11
CA ASP A 193 -24.26 -12.64 -3.05
C ASP A 193 -23.66 -12.18 -4.38
N GLY A 194 -24.07 -11.00 -4.87
CA GLY A 194 -23.49 -10.39 -6.06
C GLY A 194 -22.02 -10.06 -5.91
N PHE A 195 -21.59 -9.65 -4.71
CA PHE A 195 -20.19 -9.36 -4.40
C PHE A 195 -19.35 -10.66 -4.39
N GLU A 196 -19.83 -11.70 -3.71
CA GLU A 196 -19.13 -13.00 -3.66
C GLU A 196 -18.99 -13.63 -5.06
N ARG A 197 -20.04 -13.52 -5.91
CA ARG A 197 -19.97 -13.96 -7.32
C ARG A 197 -18.90 -13.20 -8.10
N ALA A 198 -18.82 -11.87 -7.94
CA ALA A 198 -17.82 -11.04 -8.61
C ALA A 198 -16.38 -11.36 -8.14
N MET A 199 -16.21 -11.60 -6.82
CA MET A 199 -14.94 -12.03 -6.25
C MET A 199 -14.50 -13.41 -6.76
N ALA A 200 -15.42 -14.37 -6.85
CA ALA A 200 -15.15 -15.69 -7.40
C ALA A 200 -14.67 -15.61 -8.86
N LEU A 201 -15.33 -14.80 -9.69
CA LEU A 201 -14.95 -14.58 -11.09
C LEU A 201 -13.55 -13.93 -11.21
N GLN A 202 -13.21 -12.98 -10.34
CA GLN A 202 -11.87 -12.38 -10.32
C GLN A 202 -10.81 -13.38 -9.85
N ARG A 203 -11.09 -14.21 -8.85
CA ARG A 203 -10.19 -15.29 -8.40
C ARG A 203 -9.90 -16.28 -9.52
N GLU A 204 -10.90 -16.64 -10.30
CA GLU A 204 -10.72 -17.50 -11.48
C GLU A 204 -9.83 -16.83 -12.55
N ARG A 205 -10.04 -15.53 -12.82
CA ARG A 205 -9.20 -14.75 -13.73
C ARG A 205 -7.76 -14.64 -13.22
N ALA A 206 -7.56 -14.35 -11.94
CA ALA A 206 -6.26 -14.27 -11.30
C ALA A 206 -5.52 -15.61 -11.32
N ARG A 207 -6.24 -16.73 -11.13
CA ARG A 207 -5.69 -18.09 -11.30
C ARG A 207 -5.32 -18.39 -12.75
N ALA A 208 -6.09 -17.91 -13.72
CA ALA A 208 -5.79 -18.04 -15.14
C ALA A 208 -4.60 -17.16 -15.58
N SER A 209 -4.38 -16.01 -14.91
CA SER A 209 -3.26 -15.09 -15.17
C SER A 209 -2.02 -15.33 -14.30
N TRP A 210 -2.10 -16.20 -13.28
CA TRP A 210 -0.97 -16.54 -12.42
C TRP A 210 0.08 -17.37 -13.19
N ARG A 211 1.08 -16.67 -13.74
CA ARG A 211 2.41 -17.22 -14.05
C ARG A 211 3.41 -16.59 -13.07
N GLY A 212 3.51 -17.16 -11.86
CA GLY A 212 4.33 -16.57 -10.80
C GLY A 212 4.58 -17.49 -9.62
N GLY A 213 5.31 -18.57 -9.87
CA GLY A 213 5.87 -19.45 -8.84
C GLY A 213 6.73 -20.47 -9.55
N ALA A 214 8.02 -20.18 -9.71
CA ALA A 214 8.99 -21.18 -10.12
C ALA A 214 8.92 -22.32 -9.10
N GLY A 215 8.21 -23.41 -9.43
CA GLY A 215 7.94 -24.48 -8.48
C GLY A 215 6.73 -25.37 -8.79
N LYS A 216 5.78 -24.94 -9.63
CA LYS A 216 4.83 -25.88 -10.25
C LYS A 216 5.22 -26.17 -11.70
N ALA A 217 6.44 -26.68 -11.88
CA ALA A 217 6.59 -27.71 -12.91
C ALA A 217 5.53 -28.76 -12.59
N THR A 218 4.75 -29.19 -13.58
CA THR A 218 3.88 -30.36 -13.40
C THR A 218 4.70 -31.44 -12.71
N ALA A 219 4.35 -31.75 -11.46
CA ALA A 219 5.10 -32.71 -10.64
C ALA A 219 5.38 -33.94 -11.49
N SER A 220 6.65 -34.39 -11.48
CA SER A 220 7.09 -35.53 -12.28
C SER A 220 6.08 -36.67 -12.12
N PRO A 221 5.63 -37.34 -13.20
CA PRO A 221 4.62 -38.39 -13.10
C PRO A 221 4.94 -39.43 -12.03
N VAL A 222 6.25 -39.71 -11.86
CA VAL A 222 6.79 -40.62 -10.83
C VAL A 222 6.36 -40.27 -9.42
N LEU A 223 6.14 -38.98 -9.10
CA LEU A 223 5.78 -38.52 -7.76
C LEU A 223 4.30 -38.71 -7.42
N ARG A 224 3.42 -38.84 -8.42
CA ARG A 224 1.95 -38.87 -8.19
C ARG A 224 1.46 -40.18 -7.60
N ASP A 225 2.13 -41.28 -7.94
CA ASP A 225 1.74 -42.64 -7.56
C ASP A 225 2.50 -43.16 -6.32
N LEU A 226 3.35 -42.31 -5.71
CA LEU A 226 4.10 -42.68 -4.52
C LEU A 226 3.21 -42.72 -3.27
N ALA A 227 3.56 -43.62 -2.35
CA ALA A 227 3.02 -43.60 -1.00
C ALA A 227 3.32 -42.25 -0.32
N LYS A 228 2.42 -41.84 0.58
CA LYS A 228 2.62 -40.63 1.39
C LYS A 228 3.82 -40.84 2.33
N THR A 229 4.66 -39.81 2.45
CA THR A 229 5.76 -39.79 3.41
C THR A 229 5.23 -39.61 4.82
N VAL A 230 5.65 -40.46 5.76
CA VAL A 230 5.40 -40.28 7.20
C VAL A 230 6.27 -39.14 7.72
N PHE A 231 5.64 -38.11 8.28
CA PHE A 231 6.36 -36.96 8.82
C PHE A 231 6.59 -37.09 10.33
N GLU A 232 7.85 -37.17 10.72
CA GLU A 232 8.27 -37.35 12.12
C GLU A 232 8.82 -36.06 12.76
N GLY A 233 8.93 -35.00 11.96
CA GLY A 233 9.64 -33.77 12.31
C GLY A 233 8.99 -32.93 13.41
N TYR A 234 7.79 -33.30 13.88
CA TYR A 234 7.18 -32.73 15.08
C TYR A 234 7.81 -33.24 16.38
N ALA A 235 8.33 -34.47 16.38
CA ALA A 235 8.87 -35.12 17.57
C ALA A 235 10.40 -35.19 17.57
N GLN A 236 11.02 -35.29 16.40
CA GLN A 236 12.46 -35.53 16.28
C GLN A 236 13.10 -34.80 15.07
N THR A 237 14.40 -34.55 15.17
CA THR A 237 15.21 -33.92 14.09
C THR A 237 16.12 -34.92 13.38
N GLU A 238 16.19 -36.17 13.83
CA GLU A 238 16.94 -37.26 13.23
C GLU A 238 16.01 -38.47 13.09
N SER A 239 16.07 -39.15 11.95
CA SER A 239 15.41 -40.43 11.74
C SER A 239 16.34 -41.37 10.99
N ALA A 240 16.35 -42.64 11.38
CA ALA A 240 17.27 -43.64 10.89
C ALA A 240 16.54 -44.75 10.14
N GLY A 241 17.16 -45.26 9.07
CA GLY A 241 16.58 -46.34 8.28
C GLY A 241 15.49 -45.87 7.30
N CYS A 242 15.48 -44.59 6.95
CA CYS A 242 14.59 -44.01 5.95
C CYS A 242 14.91 -44.62 4.59
N GLU A 243 13.94 -45.24 3.95
CA GLU A 243 14.07 -45.87 2.64
C GLU A 243 13.86 -44.84 1.52
N VAL A 244 14.76 -44.84 0.54
CA VAL A 244 14.66 -44.00 -0.65
C VAL A 244 13.62 -44.59 -1.60
N LEU A 245 12.43 -43.98 -1.65
CA LEU A 245 11.32 -44.43 -2.49
C LEU A 245 11.46 -43.99 -3.94
N ALA A 246 11.97 -42.78 -4.17
CA ALA A 246 12.14 -42.24 -5.51
C ALA A 246 13.25 -41.20 -5.56
N ILE A 247 13.82 -41.07 -6.75
CA ILE A 247 14.79 -40.02 -7.09
C ILE A 247 14.29 -39.33 -8.36
N VAL A 248 14.31 -38.00 -8.37
CA VAL A 248 14.01 -37.18 -9.55
C VAL A 248 15.22 -36.31 -9.86
N LYS A 249 15.71 -36.40 -11.10
CA LYS A 249 16.83 -35.61 -11.61
C LYS A 249 16.36 -34.84 -12.83
N ALA A 250 16.51 -33.52 -12.82
CA ALA A 250 16.04 -32.63 -13.88
C ALA A 250 14.57 -32.87 -14.30
N GLY A 251 13.70 -33.16 -13.33
CA GLY A 251 12.27 -33.39 -13.53
C GLY A 251 11.88 -34.80 -14.00
N ALA A 252 12.85 -35.68 -14.28
CA ALA A 252 12.63 -37.07 -14.66
C ALA A 252 13.03 -38.04 -13.54
N GLY A 253 12.33 -39.16 -13.42
CA GLY A 253 12.73 -40.22 -12.50
C GLY A 253 14.11 -40.77 -12.82
N ALA A 254 14.92 -40.99 -11.78
CA ALA A 254 16.26 -41.57 -11.86
C ALA A 254 16.38 -42.77 -10.92
N LYS A 255 17.34 -43.66 -11.20
CA LYS A 255 17.65 -44.80 -10.31
C LYS A 255 18.65 -44.44 -9.22
N GLU A 256 19.54 -43.50 -9.51
CA GLU A 256 20.61 -43.08 -8.61
C GLU A 256 20.95 -41.59 -8.77
N LEU A 257 21.54 -40.98 -7.74
CA LEU A 257 22.29 -39.74 -7.79
C LEU A 257 23.77 -40.02 -7.47
N ARG A 258 24.67 -39.62 -8.35
CA ARG A 258 26.12 -39.81 -8.18
C ARG A 258 26.76 -38.67 -7.40
N PRO A 259 27.98 -38.86 -6.86
CA PRO A 259 28.73 -37.79 -6.21
C PRO A 259 28.86 -36.52 -7.07
N GLY A 260 28.49 -35.37 -6.51
CA GLY A 260 28.45 -34.08 -7.19
C GLY A 260 27.16 -33.80 -7.95
N GLU A 261 26.21 -34.74 -8.01
CA GLU A 261 24.93 -34.53 -8.68
C GLU A 261 23.87 -33.97 -7.74
N GLU A 262 22.92 -33.26 -8.33
CA GLU A 262 21.79 -32.63 -7.65
C GLU A 262 20.46 -33.26 -8.11
N GLY A 263 19.50 -33.36 -7.21
CA GLY A 263 18.17 -33.91 -7.51
C GLY A 263 17.21 -33.84 -6.33
N GLU A 264 16.03 -34.42 -6.49
CA GLU A 264 15.04 -34.58 -5.43
C GLU A 264 15.00 -36.04 -4.98
N VAL A 265 15.01 -36.27 -3.67
CA VAL A 265 14.91 -37.60 -3.05
C VAL A 265 13.63 -37.67 -2.23
N VAL A 266 12.83 -38.71 -2.44
CA VAL A 266 11.63 -38.99 -1.63
C VAL A 266 11.94 -40.14 -0.68
N LEU A 267 11.61 -39.95 0.59
CA LEU A 267 11.76 -40.96 1.64
C LEU A 267 10.38 -41.46 2.08
N ASP A 268 10.34 -42.68 2.62
CA ASP A 268 9.13 -43.27 3.23
C ASP A 268 8.74 -42.58 4.54
N HIS A 269 9.73 -42.20 5.36
CA HIS A 269 9.56 -41.39 6.54
C HIS A 269 10.71 -40.37 6.68
N THR A 270 10.45 -39.20 7.28
CA THR A 270 11.44 -38.12 7.39
C THR A 270 11.16 -37.12 8.51
N PRO A 271 12.20 -36.58 9.19
CA PRO A 271 12.06 -35.46 10.11
C PRO A 271 12.01 -34.09 9.40
N PHE A 272 12.28 -34.01 8.10
CA PHE A 272 12.33 -32.74 7.36
C PHE A 272 10.92 -32.18 7.12
N TYR A 273 10.70 -30.96 7.60
CA TYR A 273 9.51 -30.18 7.29
C TYR A 273 9.64 -29.65 5.86
N ALA A 274 8.56 -29.79 5.10
CA ALA A 274 8.49 -29.31 3.74
C ALA A 274 7.87 -27.91 3.69
N ASP A 275 8.38 -27.05 2.81
CA ASP A 275 7.92 -25.68 2.62
C ASP A 275 6.38 -25.62 2.48
N SER A 276 5.73 -24.97 3.45
CA SER A 276 4.28 -24.90 3.57
C SER A 276 3.84 -23.85 4.60
N GLY A 277 2.67 -23.25 4.42
CA GLY A 277 2.09 -22.29 5.37
C GLY A 277 2.94 -21.04 5.58
N GLY A 278 3.79 -20.68 4.61
CA GLY A 278 4.76 -19.59 4.72
C GLY A 278 6.09 -19.99 5.37
N GLN A 279 6.19 -21.17 5.98
CA GLN A 279 7.44 -21.64 6.58
C GLN A 279 8.32 -22.36 5.55
N VAL A 280 9.57 -21.92 5.45
CA VAL A 280 10.55 -22.56 4.55
C VAL A 280 10.84 -24.00 4.96
N GLY A 281 11.13 -24.84 3.96
CA GLY A 281 11.50 -26.24 4.17
C GLY A 281 12.87 -26.38 4.85
N ASP A 282 13.04 -27.47 5.60
CA ASP A 282 14.28 -27.70 6.33
C ASP A 282 15.49 -27.99 5.45
N THR A 283 16.65 -27.66 6.02
CA THR A 283 17.96 -28.04 5.51
C THR A 283 18.64 -29.02 6.47
N GLY A 284 19.65 -29.73 5.99
CA GLY A 284 20.33 -30.76 6.78
C GLY A 284 21.11 -31.73 5.91
N TRP A 285 21.13 -33.00 6.31
CA TRP A 285 21.97 -34.01 5.69
C TRP A 285 21.26 -35.37 5.58
N LEU A 286 21.60 -36.09 4.53
CA LEU A 286 21.43 -37.53 4.45
C LEU A 286 22.77 -38.20 4.74
N MET A 287 22.73 -39.24 5.57
CA MET A 287 23.92 -39.97 6.01
C MET A 287 23.75 -41.47 5.73
N ASP A 288 24.86 -42.17 5.54
CA ASP A 288 24.86 -43.63 5.44
C ASP A 288 24.62 -44.29 6.82
N SER A 289 24.58 -45.63 6.84
CA SER A 289 24.43 -46.41 8.08
C SER A 289 25.60 -46.22 9.06
N ALA A 290 26.77 -45.81 8.58
CA ALA A 290 27.95 -45.49 9.39
C ALA A 290 27.98 -44.01 9.85
N ARG A 291 26.91 -43.25 9.58
CA ARG A 291 26.76 -41.82 9.89
C ARG A 291 27.78 -40.92 9.20
N ASN A 292 28.25 -41.30 8.02
CA ASN A 292 28.97 -40.38 7.14
C ASN A 292 27.97 -39.58 6.31
N VAL A 293 28.18 -38.27 6.19
CA VAL A 293 27.35 -37.41 5.34
C VAL A 293 27.58 -37.77 3.87
N ILE A 294 26.51 -38.24 3.21
CA ILE A 294 26.53 -38.61 1.78
C ILE A 294 25.88 -37.55 0.90
N ALA A 295 24.91 -36.78 1.42
CA ALA A 295 24.32 -35.65 0.72
C ALA A 295 23.92 -34.51 1.66
N GLU A 296 23.96 -33.29 1.14
CA GLU A 296 23.38 -32.10 1.76
C GLU A 296 21.94 -31.95 1.28
N VAL A 297 21.01 -31.70 2.20
CA VAL A 297 19.62 -31.33 1.90
C VAL A 297 19.52 -29.82 1.98
N ARG A 298 19.21 -29.17 0.85
CA ARG A 298 19.10 -27.71 0.71
C ARG A 298 17.69 -27.16 0.88
N GLY A 299 16.70 -28.05 0.90
CA GLY A 299 15.30 -27.72 1.11
C GLY A 299 14.43 -28.95 1.01
N CYS A 300 13.19 -28.84 1.46
CA CYS A 300 12.19 -29.89 1.35
C CYS A 300 10.87 -29.28 0.87
N THR A 301 10.18 -29.92 -0.07
CA THR A 301 8.96 -29.41 -0.69
C THR A 301 7.85 -30.45 -0.71
N LEU A 302 6.61 -30.00 -0.95
CA LEU A 302 5.41 -30.82 -1.12
C LEU A 302 4.96 -30.77 -2.60
N PRO A 303 5.65 -31.46 -3.53
CA PRO A 303 5.30 -31.42 -4.95
C PRO A 303 3.90 -32.02 -5.23
N VAL A 304 3.49 -33.01 -4.43
CA VAL A 304 2.13 -33.55 -4.39
C VAL A 304 1.70 -33.76 -2.94
N GLN A 305 0.38 -33.82 -2.69
CA GLN A 305 -0.17 -33.90 -1.34
C GLN A 305 0.36 -35.14 -0.60
N GLY A 306 1.10 -34.91 0.49
CA GLY A 306 1.61 -35.96 1.36
C GLY A 306 2.95 -36.57 0.94
N VAL A 307 3.56 -36.16 -0.19
CA VAL A 307 4.89 -36.61 -0.60
C VAL A 307 5.89 -35.50 -0.29
N ARG A 308 6.96 -35.82 0.45
CA ARG A 308 8.04 -34.87 0.78
C ARG A 308 9.24 -35.13 -0.11
N ALA A 309 9.58 -34.15 -0.95
CA ALA A 309 10.74 -34.20 -1.82
C ALA A 309 11.88 -33.37 -1.21
N HIS A 310 13.01 -34.02 -0.96
CA HIS A 310 14.21 -33.42 -0.40
C HIS A 310 15.10 -32.98 -1.55
N GLN A 311 15.40 -31.70 -1.65
CA GLN A 311 16.34 -31.16 -2.63
C GLN A 311 17.75 -31.44 -2.14
N VAL A 312 18.46 -32.36 -2.80
CA VAL A 312 19.75 -32.85 -2.33
C VAL A 312 20.87 -32.57 -3.32
N VAL A 313 22.07 -32.40 -2.76
CA VAL A 313 23.33 -32.43 -3.49
C VAL A 313 24.22 -33.51 -2.89
N VAL A 314 24.56 -34.52 -3.69
CA VAL A 314 25.42 -35.63 -3.23
C VAL A 314 26.84 -35.10 -3.09
N ARG A 315 27.46 -35.36 -1.94
CA ARG A 315 28.80 -34.85 -1.62
C ARG A 315 29.83 -35.41 -2.60
N HIS A 316 30.76 -34.57 -3.05
CA HIS A 316 31.92 -35.06 -3.81
C HIS A 316 32.71 -36.09 -2.99
N GLY A 317 32.96 -37.26 -3.59
CA GLY A 317 33.60 -38.40 -2.92
C GLY A 317 32.71 -39.17 -1.95
N GLY A 318 31.41 -38.83 -1.85
CA GLY A 318 30.41 -39.63 -1.13
C GLY A 318 30.02 -40.91 -1.87
N GLN A 319 29.16 -41.73 -1.26
CA GLN A 319 28.51 -42.86 -1.94
C GLN A 319 27.34 -42.34 -2.79
N PRO A 320 27.03 -42.97 -3.94
CA PRO A 320 25.82 -42.68 -4.68
C PRO A 320 24.58 -43.00 -3.83
N ILE A 321 23.48 -42.28 -4.05
CA ILE A 321 22.17 -42.58 -3.45
C ILE A 321 21.34 -43.30 -4.50
N THR A 322 20.82 -44.48 -4.18
CA THR A 322 20.01 -45.33 -5.07
C THR A 322 18.61 -45.52 -4.50
N VAL A 323 17.62 -45.69 -5.37
CA VAL A 323 16.27 -46.11 -4.94
C VAL A 323 16.35 -47.46 -4.21
N GLY A 324 15.74 -47.53 -3.03
CA GLY A 324 15.78 -48.69 -2.12
C GLY A 324 16.87 -48.60 -1.03
N ASP A 325 17.79 -47.63 -1.11
CA ASP A 325 18.79 -47.43 -0.07
C ASP A 325 18.14 -46.99 1.24
N LYS A 326 18.78 -47.35 2.35
CA LYS A 326 18.41 -46.87 3.69
C LYS A 326 19.41 -45.81 4.16
N VAL A 327 18.89 -44.65 4.51
CA VAL A 327 19.67 -43.49 4.96
C VAL A 327 19.26 -43.06 6.36
N VAL A 328 20.13 -42.30 7.01
CA VAL A 328 19.80 -41.51 8.19
C VAL A 328 19.53 -40.08 7.73
N ALA A 329 18.32 -39.59 7.96
CA ALA A 329 17.90 -38.24 7.63
C ALA A 329 18.04 -37.36 8.88
N ARG A 330 18.88 -36.31 8.81
CA ARG A 330 19.15 -35.41 9.94
C ARG A 330 18.97 -33.95 9.56
N VAL A 331 18.00 -33.30 10.17
CA VAL A 331 17.74 -31.85 10.03
C VAL A 331 18.83 -31.07 10.75
N ASN A 332 19.18 -29.90 10.22
CA ASN A 332 19.99 -28.92 10.93
C ASN A 332 19.16 -28.31 12.08
N ALA A 333 19.34 -28.85 13.29
CA ALA A 333 18.57 -28.48 14.48
C ALA A 333 18.69 -26.99 14.85
N GLU A 334 19.85 -26.37 14.62
CA GLU A 334 20.07 -24.95 14.91
C GLU A 334 19.24 -24.07 13.98
N VAL A 335 19.34 -24.29 12.66
CA VAL A 335 18.53 -23.61 11.64
C VAL A 335 17.04 -23.79 11.91
N ARG A 336 16.64 -25.03 12.22
CA ARG A 336 15.28 -25.41 12.60
C ARG A 336 14.77 -24.61 13.80
N GLN A 337 15.59 -24.45 14.85
CA GLN A 337 15.20 -23.66 16.02
C GLN A 337 14.96 -22.20 15.66
N HIS A 338 15.80 -21.58 14.81
CA HIS A 338 15.55 -20.21 14.36
C HIS A 338 14.22 -20.07 13.60
N THR A 339 13.91 -21.02 12.71
CA THR A 339 12.62 -21.07 12.02
C THR A 339 11.46 -21.23 13.01
N MET A 340 11.57 -22.11 14.02
CA MET A 340 10.55 -22.31 15.06
C MET A 340 10.28 -21.04 15.87
N ARG A 341 11.35 -20.29 16.24
CA ARG A 341 11.23 -19.00 16.94
C ARG A 341 10.46 -18.00 16.11
N ASN A 342 10.86 -17.83 14.85
CA ASN A 342 10.20 -16.93 13.91
C ASN A 342 8.75 -17.35 13.65
N HIS A 343 8.45 -18.64 13.54
CA HIS A 343 7.08 -19.13 13.34
C HIS A 343 6.19 -18.76 14.54
N THR A 344 6.66 -19.07 15.73
CA THR A 344 5.91 -18.78 16.95
C THR A 344 5.73 -17.28 17.16
N ALA A 345 6.76 -16.48 16.86
CA ALA A 345 6.66 -15.02 16.87
C ALA A 345 5.63 -14.48 15.87
N THR A 346 5.47 -15.11 14.69
CA THR A 346 4.41 -14.73 13.74
C THR A 346 3.02 -14.84 14.36
N HIS A 347 2.75 -15.89 15.15
CA HIS A 347 1.47 -16.02 15.86
C HIS A 347 1.26 -14.92 16.91
N LEU A 348 2.30 -14.59 17.69
CA LEU A 348 2.23 -13.51 18.67
C LEU A 348 2.04 -12.14 18.01
N LEU A 349 2.75 -11.87 16.92
CA LEU A 349 2.59 -10.63 16.15
C LEU A 349 1.21 -10.55 15.49
N HIS A 350 0.68 -11.65 14.96
CA HIS A 350 -0.65 -11.68 14.37
C HIS A 350 -1.73 -11.36 15.41
N ALA A 351 -1.66 -11.96 16.60
CA ALA A 351 -2.56 -11.66 17.70
C ALA A 351 -2.41 -10.21 18.19
N ALA A 352 -1.18 -9.72 18.36
CA ALA A 352 -0.92 -8.34 18.78
C ALA A 352 -1.43 -7.31 17.77
N LEU A 353 -1.24 -7.53 16.46
CA LEU A 353 -1.79 -6.70 15.41
C LEU A 353 -3.32 -6.62 15.49
N ARG A 354 -3.99 -7.76 15.75
CA ARG A 354 -5.45 -7.81 15.88
C ARG A 354 -5.96 -7.13 17.14
N GLU A 355 -5.22 -7.19 18.24
CA GLU A 355 -5.57 -6.54 19.50
C GLU A 355 -5.45 -5.01 19.40
N ILE A 356 -4.37 -4.52 18.80
CA ILE A 356 -4.07 -3.09 18.69
C ILE A 356 -4.84 -2.44 17.54
N LEU A 357 -4.78 -3.01 16.34
CA LEU A 357 -5.37 -2.39 15.14
C LEU A 357 -6.83 -2.79 14.95
N GLY A 358 -7.24 -3.96 15.45
CA GLY A 358 -8.60 -4.46 15.37
C GLY A 358 -8.77 -5.77 14.58
N LYS A 359 -9.97 -6.36 14.71
CA LYS A 359 -10.29 -7.70 14.18
C LYS A 359 -10.36 -7.81 12.66
N HIS A 360 -10.33 -6.69 11.93
CA HIS A 360 -10.27 -6.67 10.46
C HIS A 360 -8.90 -7.07 9.91
N VAL A 361 -7.85 -7.05 10.74
CA VAL A 361 -6.53 -7.56 10.38
C VAL A 361 -6.61 -9.06 10.10
N LYS A 362 -6.37 -9.44 8.84
CA LYS A 362 -6.33 -10.82 8.37
C LYS A 362 -5.02 -11.05 7.63
N GLN A 363 -4.47 -12.26 7.74
CA GLN A 363 -3.28 -12.64 6.97
C GLN A 363 -3.56 -12.58 5.46
N ALA A 364 -2.68 -11.89 4.74
CA ALA A 364 -2.61 -11.82 3.28
C ALA A 364 -1.40 -12.59 2.72
N GLY A 365 -0.42 -12.92 3.57
CA GLY A 365 0.79 -13.62 3.20
C GLY A 365 1.71 -13.80 4.41
N SER A 366 2.58 -14.81 4.36
CA SER A 366 3.56 -15.07 5.42
C SER A 366 4.84 -15.64 4.82
N LEU A 367 5.98 -15.29 5.40
CA LEU A 367 7.25 -15.96 5.22
C LEU A 367 7.90 -16.12 6.59
N VAL A 368 8.29 -17.35 6.90
CA VAL A 368 9.02 -17.71 8.10
C VAL A 368 10.28 -18.43 7.67
N ASP A 369 11.41 -17.73 7.72
CA ASP A 369 12.73 -18.27 7.44
C ASP A 369 13.62 -18.21 8.70
N PRO A 370 14.80 -18.86 8.71
CA PRO A 370 15.71 -18.79 9.85
C PRO A 370 16.21 -17.37 10.19
N ALA A 371 16.36 -16.49 9.19
CA ALA A 371 16.94 -15.17 9.37
C ALA A 371 15.91 -14.14 9.87
N HIS A 372 14.68 -14.18 9.37
CA HIS A 372 13.61 -13.25 9.72
C HIS A 372 12.21 -13.85 9.53
N LEU A 373 11.21 -13.12 9.96
CA LEU A 373 9.82 -13.35 9.59
C LEU A 373 9.27 -12.13 8.84
N ARG A 374 8.27 -12.40 8.02
CA ARG A 374 7.51 -11.40 7.28
C ARG A 374 6.04 -11.78 7.31
N PHE A 375 5.21 -10.86 7.75
CA PHE A 375 3.78 -11.07 7.87
C PHE A 375 3.04 -9.97 7.12
N ASP A 376 2.24 -10.38 6.13
CA ASP A 376 1.41 -9.49 5.33
C ASP A 376 -0.01 -9.56 5.85
N PHE A 377 -0.62 -8.40 6.08
CA PHE A 377 -1.93 -8.31 6.70
C PHE A 377 -2.81 -7.24 6.07
N SER A 378 -4.13 -7.42 6.14
CA SER A 378 -5.10 -6.45 5.64
C SER A 378 -5.19 -5.25 6.59
N HIS A 379 -4.83 -4.07 6.10
CA HIS A 379 -4.95 -2.80 6.82
C HIS A 379 -4.87 -1.61 5.83
N PHE A 380 -5.64 -0.55 6.06
CA PHE A 380 -5.93 0.48 5.05
C PHE A 380 -4.92 1.63 5.03
N THR A 381 -4.24 1.86 6.13
CA THR A 381 -3.30 2.96 6.32
C THR A 381 -1.92 2.45 6.74
N GLY A 382 -0.93 3.33 6.76
CA GLY A 382 0.30 3.03 7.50
C GLY A 382 -0.03 2.85 8.99
N VAL A 383 0.71 1.97 9.65
CA VAL A 383 0.63 1.81 11.10
C VAL A 383 1.49 2.91 11.72
N ALA A 384 0.97 3.63 12.71
CA ALA A 384 1.75 4.67 13.37
C ALA A 384 2.94 4.06 14.13
N ASP A 385 4.02 4.82 14.28
CA ASP A 385 5.22 4.34 14.98
C ASP A 385 4.91 3.94 16.43
N GLU A 386 4.00 4.67 17.09
CA GLU A 386 3.52 4.35 18.45
C GLU A 386 2.74 3.03 18.48
N GLU A 387 1.83 2.81 17.52
CA GLU A 387 1.06 1.57 17.44
C GLU A 387 1.97 0.37 17.12
N LEU A 388 2.99 0.56 16.26
CA LEU A 388 4.01 -0.46 15.99
C LEU A 388 4.80 -0.82 17.25
N GLN A 389 5.14 0.17 18.08
CA GLN A 389 5.78 -0.07 19.35
C GLN A 389 4.85 -0.83 20.31
N ASP A 390 3.58 -0.46 20.40
CA ASP A 390 2.58 -1.16 21.22
C ASP A 390 2.40 -2.63 20.78
N ILE A 391 2.41 -2.89 19.46
CA ILE A 391 2.38 -4.26 18.90
C ILE A 391 3.63 -5.05 19.31
N GLU A 392 4.82 -4.46 19.17
CA GLU A 392 6.10 -5.08 19.57
C GLU A 392 6.11 -5.37 21.08
N ASP A 393 5.68 -4.41 21.90
CA ASP A 393 5.64 -4.51 23.36
C ASP A 393 4.65 -5.58 23.83
N LEU A 394 3.46 -5.61 23.23
CA LEU A 394 2.44 -6.62 23.55
C LEU A 394 2.92 -8.03 23.18
N ALA A 395 3.51 -8.22 21.99
CA ALA A 395 4.05 -9.51 21.59
C ALA A 395 5.20 -9.96 22.53
N ASN A 396 6.12 -9.06 22.88
CA ASN A 396 7.20 -9.36 23.80
C ASN A 396 6.73 -9.58 25.25
N LYS A 397 5.63 -8.96 25.68
CA LYS A 397 5.00 -9.28 26.97
C LYS A 397 4.60 -10.75 27.04
N GLU A 398 4.03 -11.30 25.97
CA GLU A 398 3.67 -12.73 25.88
C GLU A 398 4.89 -13.65 25.77
N VAL A 399 5.97 -13.21 25.13
CA VAL A 399 7.28 -13.89 25.19
C VAL A 399 7.74 -14.02 26.65
N LEU A 400 7.72 -12.91 27.40
CA LEU A 400 8.23 -12.86 28.77
C LEU A 400 7.38 -13.65 29.78
N ARG A 401 6.10 -13.90 29.47
CA ARG A 401 5.26 -14.83 30.25
C ARG A 401 5.74 -16.28 30.16
N ASN A 402 6.48 -16.62 29.11
CA ASN A 402 7.01 -17.97 28.86
C ASN A 402 5.94 -19.07 28.93
N GLU A 403 4.79 -18.81 28.30
CA GLU A 403 3.67 -19.74 28.23
C GLU A 403 4.05 -20.99 27.44
N LYS A 404 3.62 -22.16 27.92
CA LYS A 404 3.83 -23.43 27.21
C LYS A 404 2.91 -23.48 25.98
N ILE A 405 3.47 -23.83 24.83
CA ILE A 405 2.70 -23.96 23.60
C ILE A 405 1.94 -25.29 23.62
N GLN A 406 0.62 -25.19 23.51
CA GLN A 406 -0.26 -26.34 23.47
C GLN A 406 -0.51 -26.71 22.02
N VAL A 407 -0.22 -27.98 21.70
CA VAL A 407 -0.43 -28.56 20.37
C VAL A 407 -1.54 -29.59 20.48
N ILE A 408 -2.66 -29.33 19.80
CA ILE A 408 -3.78 -30.27 19.72
C ILE A 408 -3.80 -30.83 18.31
N ASN A 409 -3.37 -32.08 18.18
CA ASN A 409 -3.28 -32.75 16.88
C ASN A 409 -4.62 -33.38 16.51
N ASP A 410 -4.83 -33.53 15.21
CA ASP A 410 -5.88 -34.38 14.64
C ASP A 410 -7.29 -34.00 15.13
N VAL A 411 -7.60 -32.70 15.14
CA VAL A 411 -8.89 -32.16 15.56
C VAL A 411 -9.80 -32.02 14.35
N PRO A 412 -11.06 -32.47 14.38
CA PRO A 412 -12.04 -32.11 13.36
C PRO A 412 -12.15 -30.59 13.17
N ILE A 413 -12.19 -30.12 11.92
CA ILE A 413 -12.15 -28.67 11.63
C ILE A 413 -13.30 -27.88 12.28
N ASP A 414 -14.48 -28.49 12.36
CA ASP A 414 -15.66 -27.93 13.02
C ASP A 414 -15.44 -27.75 14.53
N VAL A 415 -14.88 -28.76 15.20
CA VAL A 415 -14.50 -28.68 16.62
C VAL A 415 -13.44 -27.61 16.83
N ALA A 416 -12.43 -27.55 15.95
CA ALA A 416 -11.36 -26.58 16.07
C ALA A 416 -11.85 -25.13 15.99
N VAL A 417 -12.75 -24.83 15.06
CA VAL A 417 -13.30 -23.48 14.88
C VAL A 417 -14.36 -23.15 15.92
N ASN A 418 -15.28 -24.07 16.22
CA ASN A 418 -16.44 -23.77 17.06
C ASN A 418 -16.16 -23.91 18.56
N GLU A 419 -15.35 -24.89 18.98
CA GLU A 419 -15.09 -25.16 20.40
C GLU A 419 -13.77 -24.54 20.88
N TYR A 420 -12.69 -24.68 20.10
CA TYR A 420 -11.41 -24.07 20.46
C TYR A 420 -11.29 -22.61 20.01
N HIS A 421 -12.29 -22.09 19.28
CA HIS A 421 -12.25 -20.76 18.68
C HIS A 421 -10.97 -20.51 17.88
N ALA A 422 -10.42 -21.58 17.28
CA ALA A 422 -9.20 -21.51 16.52
C ALA A 422 -9.44 -20.73 15.22
N MET A 423 -8.61 -19.74 14.98
CA MET A 423 -8.69 -18.94 13.77
C MET A 423 -8.14 -19.75 12.59
N ALA A 424 -8.97 -19.89 11.55
CA ALA A 424 -8.55 -20.38 10.25
C ALA A 424 -7.96 -19.22 9.42
N LEU A 425 -6.79 -19.42 8.83
CA LEU A 425 -6.14 -18.43 7.98
C LEU A 425 -6.84 -18.42 6.61
N PHE A 426 -7.19 -17.22 6.14
CA PHE A 426 -7.99 -17.05 4.94
C PHE A 426 -7.19 -17.42 3.67
N GLY A 427 -7.74 -18.31 2.83
CA GLY A 427 -7.11 -18.73 1.57
C GLY A 427 -6.38 -20.08 1.63
N GLU A 428 -6.14 -20.62 2.82
CA GLU A 428 -5.59 -21.97 3.00
C GLU A 428 -6.67 -23.04 2.84
N LYS A 429 -6.31 -24.18 2.23
CA LYS A 429 -7.19 -25.35 2.13
C LYS A 429 -6.87 -26.30 3.27
N TYR A 430 -7.78 -26.37 4.24
CA TYR A 430 -7.68 -27.31 5.36
C TYR A 430 -8.33 -28.65 5.01
N GLY A 431 -7.78 -29.74 5.55
CA GLY A 431 -8.42 -31.06 5.51
C GLY A 431 -9.54 -31.17 6.55
N GLU A 432 -10.22 -32.32 6.58
CA GLU A 432 -11.26 -32.61 7.59
C GLU A 432 -10.72 -32.60 9.03
N ARG A 433 -9.43 -32.92 9.17
CA ARG A 433 -8.71 -32.92 10.45
C ARG A 433 -7.53 -31.95 10.37
N VAL A 434 -7.39 -31.13 11.40
CA VAL A 434 -6.46 -30.01 11.48
C VAL A 434 -5.63 -30.08 12.76
N ARG A 435 -4.56 -29.31 12.78
CA ARG A 435 -3.69 -29.15 13.93
C ARG A 435 -3.88 -27.75 14.50
N VAL A 436 -4.18 -27.67 15.79
CA VAL A 436 -4.42 -26.41 16.51
C VAL A 436 -3.20 -26.08 17.35
N ILE A 437 -2.74 -24.85 17.23
CA ILE A 437 -1.71 -24.25 18.08
C ILE A 437 -2.39 -23.25 19.00
N LYS A 438 -2.26 -23.47 20.31
CA LYS A 438 -2.79 -22.59 21.35
C LYS A 438 -1.65 -22.05 22.21
N ILE A 439 -1.55 -20.73 22.30
CA ILE A 439 -0.55 -19.99 23.07
C ILE A 439 -1.29 -19.16 24.11
N GLY A 440 -1.38 -19.70 25.33
CA GLY A 440 -2.22 -19.13 26.38
C GLY A 440 -3.65 -18.87 25.88
N ASP A 441 -4.24 -17.77 26.31
CA ASP A 441 -5.51 -17.26 25.77
C ASP A 441 -5.29 -16.16 24.71
N PHE A 442 -4.04 -15.92 24.32
CA PHE A 442 -3.66 -14.82 23.44
C PHE A 442 -3.76 -15.16 21.95
N SER A 443 -3.31 -16.35 21.55
CA SER A 443 -3.42 -16.84 20.17
C SER A 443 -3.88 -18.29 20.13
N THR A 444 -4.87 -18.59 19.29
CA THR A 444 -5.30 -19.95 18.95
C THR A 444 -5.56 -20.04 17.46
N GLU A 445 -4.74 -20.80 16.73
CA GLU A 445 -4.70 -20.80 15.27
C GLU A 445 -4.55 -22.21 14.68
N LEU A 446 -5.11 -22.41 13.49
CA LEU A 446 -4.88 -23.64 12.71
C LEU A 446 -3.51 -23.56 12.03
N CYS A 447 -2.54 -24.33 12.53
CA CYS A 447 -1.19 -24.31 11.99
C CYS A 447 -0.53 -25.70 11.93
N GLY A 448 -0.09 -26.05 10.72
CA GLY A 448 0.68 -27.27 10.46
C GLY A 448 2.19 -27.11 10.65
N GLY A 449 2.67 -25.92 10.98
CA GLY A 449 4.09 -25.61 11.17
C GLY A 449 4.72 -26.20 12.41
N ILE A 450 6.03 -25.99 12.53
CA ILE A 450 6.81 -26.34 13.71
C ILE A 450 7.03 -25.10 14.58
N HIS A 451 6.87 -25.27 15.89
CA HIS A 451 6.85 -24.19 16.88
C HIS A 451 7.79 -24.49 18.03
N THR A 452 8.17 -23.47 18.79
CA THR A 452 8.92 -23.64 20.04
C THR A 452 8.11 -24.41 21.09
N GLY A 453 8.76 -24.86 22.17
CA GLY A 453 8.06 -25.52 23.28
C GLY A 453 7.31 -24.53 24.18
N ALA A 454 7.86 -23.32 24.33
CA ALA A 454 7.29 -22.22 25.09
C ALA A 454 7.58 -20.88 24.41
N THR A 455 6.84 -19.82 24.77
CA THR A 455 7.03 -18.47 24.19
C THR A 455 8.37 -17.84 24.56
N GLY A 456 8.95 -18.17 25.72
CA GLY A 456 10.25 -17.63 26.14
C GLY A 456 11.43 -18.14 25.30
N GLU A 457 11.28 -19.27 24.61
CA GLU A 457 12.31 -19.81 23.71
C GLU A 457 12.51 -18.97 22.43
N ILE A 458 11.55 -18.08 22.12
CA ILE A 458 11.62 -17.13 21.00
C ILE A 458 12.77 -16.14 21.21
N GLY A 459 13.06 -15.76 22.46
CA GLY A 459 13.80 -14.54 22.76
C GLY A 459 13.01 -13.29 22.36
N LEU A 460 13.67 -12.13 22.30
CA LEU A 460 12.99 -10.89 21.94
C LEU A 460 12.58 -10.87 20.47
N ILE A 461 11.37 -10.40 20.21
CA ILE A 461 10.86 -10.07 18.88
C ILE A 461 11.21 -8.61 18.60
N LYS A 462 11.90 -8.34 17.50
CA LYS A 462 12.20 -6.97 17.07
C LYS A 462 11.59 -6.72 15.70
N VAL A 463 10.65 -5.80 15.60
CA VAL A 463 10.11 -5.25 14.36
C VAL A 463 11.20 -4.41 13.70
N LEU A 464 11.49 -4.72 12.44
CA LEU A 464 12.51 -4.04 11.64
C LEU A 464 11.93 -2.89 10.84
N LYS A 465 10.74 -3.11 10.25
CA LYS A 465 10.03 -2.12 9.46
C LYS A 465 8.60 -2.58 9.20
N GLU A 466 7.79 -1.60 8.82
CA GLU A 466 6.44 -1.75 8.31
C GLU A 466 6.35 -1.04 6.94
N GLY A 467 5.52 -1.54 6.02
CA GLY A 467 5.31 -0.88 4.74
C GLY A 467 4.16 -1.43 3.90
N SER A 468 3.78 -0.67 2.87
CA SER A 468 2.74 -1.06 1.90
C SER A 468 3.25 -2.13 0.92
N VAL A 469 2.47 -3.17 0.68
CA VAL A 469 2.74 -4.18 -0.37
C VAL A 469 1.84 -3.95 -1.58
N SER A 470 0.55 -3.74 -1.34
CA SER A 470 -0.47 -3.44 -2.33
C SER A 470 -1.64 -2.70 -1.66
N SER A 471 -2.64 -2.28 -2.44
CA SER A 471 -3.82 -1.60 -1.88
C SER A 471 -4.47 -2.48 -0.78
N GLY A 472 -4.63 -1.90 0.41
CA GLY A 472 -5.22 -2.57 1.58
C GLY A 472 -4.35 -3.66 2.22
N VAL A 473 -3.08 -3.84 1.81
CA VAL A 473 -2.17 -4.86 2.37
C VAL A 473 -0.88 -4.22 2.86
N ARG A 474 -0.61 -4.41 4.14
CA ARG A 474 0.59 -3.96 4.86
C ARG A 474 1.49 -5.15 5.17
N ARG A 475 2.76 -4.89 5.41
CA ARG A 475 3.77 -5.89 5.74
C ARG A 475 4.56 -5.43 6.94
N VAL A 476 4.66 -6.31 7.94
CA VAL A 476 5.62 -6.18 9.03
C VAL A 476 6.74 -7.20 8.83
N GLU A 477 7.98 -6.77 8.98
CA GLU A 477 9.16 -7.63 9.01
C GLU A 477 9.78 -7.59 10.40
N ALA A 478 10.13 -8.75 10.96
CA ALA A 478 10.71 -8.85 12.30
C ALA A 478 11.78 -9.93 12.40
N VAL A 479 12.60 -9.86 13.44
CA VAL A 479 13.62 -10.85 13.78
C VAL A 479 13.49 -11.31 15.23
N THR A 480 13.95 -12.52 15.52
CA THR A 480 13.87 -13.12 16.86
C THR A 480 15.21 -13.68 17.33
N GLY A 481 15.30 -14.07 18.60
CA GLY A 481 16.45 -14.74 19.20
C GLY A 481 17.78 -14.00 18.96
N GLU A 482 18.74 -14.68 18.32
CA GLU A 482 20.03 -14.05 18.02
C GLU A 482 19.93 -12.92 16.98
N GLY A 483 18.91 -12.93 16.13
CA GLY A 483 18.65 -11.87 15.16
C GLY A 483 18.37 -10.53 15.86
N SER A 484 17.54 -10.55 16.90
CA SER A 484 17.26 -9.36 17.70
C SER A 484 18.46 -8.94 18.55
N LEU A 485 19.26 -9.88 19.08
CA LEU A 485 20.53 -9.55 19.74
C LEU A 485 21.53 -8.87 18.81
N ARG A 486 21.66 -9.33 17.55
CA ARG A 486 22.51 -8.68 16.54
C ARG A 486 22.01 -7.27 16.22
N HIS A 487 20.69 -7.08 16.13
CA HIS A 487 20.10 -5.76 15.92
C HIS A 487 20.42 -4.82 17.09
N PHE A 488 20.21 -5.27 18.34
CA PHE A 488 20.55 -4.50 19.54
C PHE A 488 22.02 -4.08 19.57
N ARG A 489 22.95 -4.98 19.23
CA ARG A 489 24.39 -4.65 19.16
C ARG A 489 24.70 -3.58 18.11
N LYS A 490 24.04 -3.65 16.95
CA LYS A 490 24.19 -2.66 15.89
C LYS A 490 23.65 -1.29 16.32
N ASP A 491 22.50 -1.26 16.99
CA ASP A 491 21.92 -0.03 17.52
C ASP A 491 22.81 0.58 18.61
N HIS A 492 23.37 -0.26 19.49
CA HIS A 492 24.30 0.20 20.52
C HIS A 492 25.63 0.70 19.94
N GLU A 493 26.13 0.12 18.85
CA GLU A 493 27.30 0.65 18.13
C GLU A 493 26.99 2.04 17.56
N LEU A 494 25.81 2.22 16.95
CA LEU A 494 25.36 3.52 16.46
C LEU A 494 25.21 4.54 17.61
N GLU A 495 24.61 4.14 18.72
CA GLU A 495 24.48 4.96 19.93
C GLU A 495 25.85 5.41 20.45
N SER A 496 26.82 4.50 20.49
CA SER A 496 28.19 4.79 20.92
C SER A 496 28.85 5.84 20.02
N VAL A 497 28.73 5.67 18.70
CA VAL A 497 29.25 6.65 17.72
C VAL A 497 28.56 8.01 17.88
N VAL A 498 27.23 8.04 17.99
CA VAL A 498 26.45 9.26 18.25
C VAL A 498 26.88 9.93 19.54
N GLY A 499 27.12 9.15 20.59
CA GLY A 499 27.58 9.60 21.89
C GLY A 499 28.93 10.33 21.85
N THR A 500 29.75 10.12 20.81
CA THR A 500 31.02 10.86 20.61
C THR A 500 30.82 12.27 20.04
N PHE A 501 29.71 12.50 19.32
CA PHE A 501 29.41 13.80 18.71
C PHE A 501 28.69 14.74 19.68
N ILE A 502 27.97 14.17 20.65
CA ILE A 502 27.25 14.91 21.67
C ILE A 502 28.26 15.33 22.74
N SER A 503 28.50 16.64 22.86
CA SER A 503 29.36 17.15 23.93
C SER A 503 28.82 16.75 25.30
N THR A 504 29.70 16.52 26.28
CA THR A 504 29.31 16.22 27.66
C THR A 504 28.42 17.31 28.27
N ALA A 505 28.47 18.55 27.75
CA ALA A 505 27.60 19.65 28.15
C ALA A 505 26.14 19.52 27.69
N ALA A 506 25.86 18.74 26.64
CA ALA A 506 24.51 18.46 26.14
C ALA A 506 23.84 17.26 26.85
N ARG A 507 24.57 16.53 27.70
CA ARG A 507 24.01 15.43 28.50
C ARG A 507 23.38 15.98 29.78
N GLY A 508 22.25 16.66 29.66
CA GLY A 508 21.33 16.77 30.79
C GLY A 508 20.89 15.35 31.18
N ALA A 509 20.86 15.02 32.47
CA ALA A 509 20.63 13.66 32.97
C ALA A 509 19.30 13.00 32.52
N GLU A 510 18.38 13.78 31.94
CA GLU A 510 17.04 13.33 31.52
C GLU A 510 16.81 13.30 29.99
N GLN A 511 17.78 13.72 29.16
CA GLN A 511 17.59 13.73 27.71
C GLN A 511 17.96 12.39 27.07
N SER A 512 17.09 11.87 26.19
CA SER A 512 17.43 10.69 25.38
C SER A 512 18.59 10.99 24.41
N PRO A 513 19.40 9.99 24.03
CA PRO A 513 20.48 10.18 23.06
C PRO A 513 20.02 10.84 21.75
N ALA A 514 18.80 10.51 21.28
CA ALA A 514 18.21 11.10 20.08
C ALA A 514 17.89 12.60 20.25
N ALA A 515 17.35 13.00 21.41
CA ALA A 515 17.06 14.40 21.70
C ALA A 515 18.36 15.22 21.82
N ALA A 516 19.36 14.67 22.50
CA ALA A 516 20.68 15.30 22.62
C ALA A 516 21.38 15.45 21.26
N LEU A 517 21.28 14.45 20.37
CA LEU A 517 21.77 14.55 19.00
C LEU A 517 21.05 15.63 18.19
N ARG A 518 19.71 15.69 18.28
CA ARG A 518 18.92 16.71 17.57
C ARG A 518 19.35 18.12 17.98
N SER A 519 19.49 18.36 19.27
CA SER A 519 19.94 19.65 19.79
C SER A 519 21.36 20.01 19.33
N GLU A 520 22.30 19.06 19.34
CA GLU A 520 23.66 19.30 18.85
C GLU A 520 23.70 19.59 17.34
N LEU A 521 22.85 18.93 16.54
CA LEU A 521 22.71 19.23 15.11
C LEU A 521 22.16 20.64 14.88
N GLU A 522 21.11 21.04 15.60
CA GLU A 522 20.55 22.39 15.54
C GLU A 522 21.61 23.44 15.93
N ARG A 523 22.35 23.20 17.01
CA ARG A 523 23.45 24.07 17.46
C ARG A 523 24.53 24.22 16.39
N ARG A 524 24.95 23.10 15.77
CA ARG A 524 25.94 23.12 14.68
C ARG A 524 25.42 23.84 13.44
N ASP A 525 24.15 23.68 13.09
CA ASP A 525 23.53 24.39 11.97
C ASP A 525 23.47 25.90 12.21
N GLU A 526 23.17 26.33 13.44
CA GLU A 526 23.23 27.74 13.84
C GLU A 526 24.65 28.29 13.79
N GLU A 527 25.63 27.53 14.30
CA GLU A 527 27.05 27.90 14.26
C GLU A 527 27.54 28.02 12.81
N LEU A 528 27.15 27.09 11.92
CA LEU A 528 27.45 27.15 10.50
C LEU A 528 26.83 28.39 9.83
N LYS A 529 25.59 28.77 10.19
CA LYS A 529 24.96 30.01 9.69
C LYS A 529 25.72 31.25 10.19
N LYS A 530 26.12 31.26 11.46
CA LYS A 530 26.89 32.37 12.07
C LYS A 530 28.27 32.53 11.40
N LEU A 531 29.03 31.45 11.28
CA LEU A 531 30.35 31.46 10.65
C LEU A 531 30.27 31.90 9.18
N ARG A 532 29.24 31.48 8.44
CA ARG A 532 28.99 31.98 7.07
C ARG A 532 28.78 33.50 7.03
N LYS A 533 27.99 34.04 7.97
CA LYS A 533 27.76 35.49 8.08
C LYS A 533 29.03 36.25 8.47
N GLU A 534 29.83 35.72 9.40
CA GLU A 534 31.09 36.32 9.82
C GLU A 534 32.14 36.30 8.69
N LEU A 535 32.21 35.20 7.94
CA LEU A 535 33.07 35.09 6.76
C LEU A 535 32.70 36.15 5.71
N GLU A 536 31.41 36.31 5.45
CA GLU A 536 30.89 37.29 4.51
C GLU A 536 31.19 38.73 4.94
N GLN A 537 31.00 39.05 6.22
CA GLN A 537 31.36 40.35 6.78
C GLN A 537 32.87 40.61 6.73
N SER A 538 33.69 39.59 6.98
CA SER A 538 35.15 39.69 6.91
C SER A 538 35.63 39.93 5.48
N ARG A 539 35.07 39.22 4.49
CA ARG A 539 35.34 39.46 3.07
C ARG A 539 35.00 40.88 2.65
N MET A 540 33.83 41.38 3.04
CA MET A 540 33.41 42.75 2.77
C MET A 540 34.35 43.80 3.40
N LYS A 541 34.75 43.60 4.67
CA LYS A 541 35.69 44.50 5.35
C LYS A 541 37.07 44.51 4.69
N SER A 542 37.59 43.35 4.30
CA SER A 542 38.86 43.22 3.60
C SER A 542 38.82 43.91 2.23
N ALA A 543 37.76 43.71 1.45
CA ALA A 543 37.59 44.37 0.16
C ALA A 543 37.48 45.90 0.30
N ALA A 544 36.72 46.40 1.27
CA ALA A 544 36.62 47.84 1.55
C ALA A 544 37.94 48.47 2.00
N SER A 545 38.78 47.70 2.71
CA SER A 545 40.09 48.15 3.20
C SER A 545 41.13 48.17 2.08
N ALA A 546 41.18 47.14 1.24
CA ALA A 546 42.03 47.08 0.05
C ALA A 546 41.75 48.26 -0.90
N VAL A 547 40.48 48.58 -1.07
CA VAL A 547 40.03 49.73 -1.85
C VAL A 547 40.40 51.09 -1.21
N SER A 548 40.42 51.18 0.12
CA SER A 548 40.75 52.45 0.82
C SER A 548 42.24 52.73 0.92
N ALA A 549 43.09 51.72 0.82
CA ALA A 549 44.55 51.85 0.89
C ALA A 549 45.17 52.37 -0.42
N THR A 550 44.49 52.21 -1.56
CA THR A 550 45.03 52.56 -2.89
C THR A 550 44.67 54.00 -3.28
N GLY A 551 45.22 54.99 -2.58
CA GLY A 551 45.17 56.40 -3.02
C GLY A 551 45.72 56.62 -4.44
N ASP A 552 46.62 55.73 -4.88
CA ASP A 552 47.26 55.75 -6.21
C ASP A 552 46.37 55.29 -7.37
N SER A 553 45.18 54.72 -7.08
CA SER A 553 44.23 54.23 -8.09
C SER A 553 43.21 55.30 -8.53
N VAL A 554 43.33 56.53 -8.03
CA VAL A 554 42.46 57.66 -8.40
C VAL A 554 43.22 58.60 -9.34
N ARG A 555 42.75 58.75 -10.58
CA ARG A 555 43.32 59.68 -11.57
C ARG A 555 42.33 60.79 -11.91
N THR A 556 42.84 62.00 -12.14
CA THR A 556 42.02 63.11 -12.66
C THR A 556 42.06 63.06 -14.19
N VAL A 557 40.90 62.86 -14.81
CA VAL A 557 40.70 62.83 -16.26
C VAL A 557 39.79 63.99 -16.62
N LYS A 558 40.29 64.99 -17.36
CA LYS A 558 39.53 66.20 -17.76
C LYS A 558 38.75 66.86 -16.60
N GLY A 559 39.38 66.92 -15.43
CA GLY A 559 38.80 67.50 -14.21
C GLY A 559 37.84 66.59 -13.42
N VAL A 560 37.62 65.35 -13.86
CA VAL A 560 36.81 64.33 -13.17
C VAL A 560 37.73 63.31 -12.49
N LYS A 561 37.46 62.97 -11.22
CA LYS A 561 38.18 61.89 -10.52
C LYS A 561 37.67 60.53 -11.00
N VAL A 562 38.57 59.64 -11.39
CA VAL A 562 38.27 58.28 -11.84
C VAL A 562 39.05 57.30 -10.97
N ALA A 563 38.35 56.42 -10.27
CA ALA A 563 38.93 55.35 -9.46
C ALA A 563 38.70 54.01 -10.16
N VAL A 564 39.77 53.25 -10.40
CA VAL A 564 39.70 51.93 -11.04
C VAL A 564 40.44 50.92 -10.19
N GLN A 565 39.76 49.84 -9.79
CA GLN A 565 40.36 48.86 -8.89
C GLN A 565 39.87 47.43 -9.16
N ARG A 566 40.79 46.48 -9.09
CA ARG A 566 40.46 45.05 -9.01
C ARG A 566 40.19 44.66 -7.57
N VAL A 567 39.11 43.93 -7.34
CA VAL A 567 38.70 43.38 -6.04
C VAL A 567 38.61 41.86 -6.14
N GLU A 568 38.88 41.16 -5.05
CA GLU A 568 38.90 39.70 -5.01
C GLU A 568 37.87 39.16 -4.01
N ASN A 569 37.37 37.94 -4.26
CA ASN A 569 36.47 37.21 -3.36
C ASN A 569 35.19 37.98 -2.99
N VAL A 570 34.66 38.77 -3.93
CA VAL A 570 33.39 39.50 -3.77
C VAL A 570 32.42 39.18 -4.90
N ASP A 571 31.14 39.06 -4.57
CA ASP A 571 30.07 38.90 -5.54
C ASP A 571 29.58 40.25 -6.11
N ARG A 572 28.68 40.21 -7.09
CA ARG A 572 28.14 41.41 -7.75
C ARG A 572 27.42 42.36 -6.79
N ASN A 573 26.62 41.83 -5.86
CA ASN A 573 25.91 42.65 -4.89
C ASN A 573 26.88 43.36 -3.94
N GLN A 574 27.90 42.64 -3.50
CA GLN A 574 28.97 43.20 -2.68
C GLN A 574 29.75 44.29 -3.43
N MET A 575 30.05 44.08 -4.72
CA MET A 575 30.69 45.10 -5.55
C MET A 575 29.84 46.37 -5.70
N ARG A 576 28.51 46.27 -5.84
CA ARG A 576 27.62 47.45 -5.86
C ARG A 576 27.79 48.29 -4.59
N VAL A 577 27.79 47.64 -3.42
CA VAL A 577 27.97 48.31 -2.13
C VAL A 577 29.35 48.99 -2.05
N LEU A 578 30.40 48.34 -2.53
CA LEU A 578 31.75 48.93 -2.58
C LEU A 578 31.82 50.13 -3.52
N VAL A 579 31.21 50.04 -4.71
CA VAL A 579 31.12 51.15 -5.68
C VAL A 579 30.40 52.35 -5.06
N ASP A 580 29.27 52.14 -4.40
CA ASP A 580 28.51 53.20 -3.77
C ASP A 580 29.31 53.87 -2.64
N ASN A 581 29.98 53.09 -1.79
CA ASN A 581 30.83 53.61 -0.72
C ASN A 581 32.00 54.46 -1.24
N LEU A 582 32.66 53.98 -2.29
CA LEU A 582 33.74 54.70 -2.96
C LEU A 582 33.28 56.01 -3.59
N ARG A 583 32.15 55.95 -4.29
CA ARG A 583 31.53 57.11 -4.92
C ARG A 583 31.24 58.21 -3.89
N ASN A 584 30.68 57.82 -2.75
CA ASN A 584 30.41 58.75 -1.64
C ASN A 584 31.72 59.35 -1.07
N LYS A 585 32.79 58.56 -0.97
CA LYS A 585 34.10 59.02 -0.48
C LYS A 585 34.79 59.98 -1.45
N LEU A 586 34.63 59.78 -2.77
CA LEU A 586 35.20 60.66 -3.81
C LEU A 586 34.47 62.01 -3.91
N GLY A 587 33.19 62.05 -3.51
CA GLY A 587 32.31 63.22 -3.59
C GLY A 587 31.76 63.45 -5.01
N SER A 588 32.66 63.62 -5.99
CA SER A 588 32.35 63.73 -7.42
C SER A 588 33.36 62.89 -8.21
N GLY A 589 32.89 61.93 -9.01
CA GLY A 589 33.76 61.04 -9.78
C GLY A 589 33.11 59.79 -10.37
N VAL A 590 33.96 58.99 -11.00
CA VAL A 590 33.65 57.68 -11.61
C VAL A 590 34.40 56.59 -10.86
N VAL A 591 33.74 55.48 -10.55
CA VAL A 591 34.32 54.29 -9.91
C VAL A 591 34.11 53.08 -10.81
N VAL A 592 35.18 52.32 -11.07
CA VAL A 592 35.14 51.08 -11.84
C VAL A 592 35.77 49.96 -11.01
N LEU A 593 34.98 48.98 -10.61
CA LEU A 593 35.46 47.79 -9.92
C LEU A 593 35.34 46.57 -10.82
N GLY A 594 36.34 45.69 -10.78
CA GLY A 594 36.32 44.40 -11.48
C GLY A 594 36.78 43.26 -10.57
N THR A 595 36.17 42.09 -10.73
CA THR A 595 36.56 40.87 -10.02
C THR A 595 36.54 39.66 -10.94
N ALA A 596 37.44 38.72 -10.69
CA ALA A 596 37.37 37.38 -11.25
C ALA A 596 36.51 36.51 -10.33
N LEU A 597 35.46 35.90 -10.87
CA LEU A 597 34.54 35.05 -10.12
C LEU A 597 35.17 33.66 -9.90
N GLY A 598 35.21 33.23 -8.64
CA GLY A 598 35.87 32.01 -8.18
C GLY A 598 35.00 30.75 -8.22
N ALA A 599 35.60 29.59 -7.92
CA ALA A 599 35.05 28.23 -8.07
C ALA A 599 33.76 27.90 -7.30
N ALA A 600 33.31 28.77 -6.40
CA ALA A 600 32.07 28.59 -5.66
C ALA A 600 30.81 29.02 -6.45
N ASP A 601 30.99 29.75 -7.56
CA ASP A 601 29.91 30.17 -8.44
C ASP A 601 29.86 29.30 -9.71
N LYS A 602 28.66 29.12 -10.28
CA LYS A 602 28.45 28.50 -11.61
C LYS A 602 29.17 29.24 -12.76
N GLU A 603 29.85 30.35 -12.44
CA GLU A 603 30.53 31.29 -13.33
C GLU A 603 32.07 31.27 -13.15
N ALA A 604 32.65 30.18 -12.63
CA ALA A 604 34.09 30.05 -12.44
C ALA A 604 34.87 30.40 -13.73
N GLY A 605 35.83 31.33 -13.63
CA GLY A 605 36.61 31.83 -14.76
C GLY A 605 35.99 33.02 -15.50
N ARG A 606 34.80 33.48 -15.11
CA ARG A 606 34.18 34.70 -15.63
C ARG A 606 34.56 35.93 -14.82
N VAL A 607 34.35 37.09 -15.42
CA VAL A 607 34.59 38.41 -14.87
C VAL A 607 33.26 39.08 -14.55
N ALA A 608 33.22 39.84 -13.46
CA ALA A 608 32.18 40.81 -13.21
C ALA A 608 32.79 42.21 -13.06
N ILE A 609 32.15 43.21 -13.67
CA ILE A 609 32.58 44.62 -13.64
C ILE A 609 31.38 45.47 -13.23
N VAL A 610 31.58 46.40 -12.29
CA VAL A 610 30.56 47.36 -11.84
C VAL A 610 31.14 48.76 -11.95
N VAL A 611 30.37 49.65 -12.58
CA VAL A 611 30.72 51.07 -12.75
C VAL A 611 29.70 51.94 -12.04
N GLY A 612 30.17 52.86 -11.20
CA GLY A 612 29.35 53.90 -10.60
C GLY A 612 29.79 55.29 -11.04
N VAL A 613 28.84 56.18 -11.28
CA VAL A 613 29.07 57.60 -11.59
C VAL A 613 28.27 58.45 -10.60
N THR A 614 28.87 59.52 -10.07
CA THR A 614 28.16 60.49 -9.22
C THR A 614 27.10 61.25 -10.01
N LYS A 615 25.97 61.57 -9.35
CA LYS A 615 24.81 62.19 -10.01
C LYS A 615 25.11 63.51 -10.71
N ASP A 616 26.07 64.29 -10.21
CA ASP A 616 26.52 65.54 -10.81
C ASP A 616 27.24 65.35 -12.15
N LEU A 617 27.69 64.13 -12.46
CA LEU A 617 28.43 63.80 -13.68
C LEU A 617 27.62 63.01 -14.70
N THR A 618 26.41 62.51 -14.37
CA THR A 618 25.66 61.59 -15.23
C THR A 618 25.23 62.17 -16.58
N ASP A 619 25.10 63.49 -16.66
CA ASP A 619 24.77 64.20 -17.91
C ASP A 619 25.99 64.31 -18.84
N ARG A 620 27.20 64.22 -18.28
CA ARG A 620 28.47 64.32 -19.00
C ARG A 620 29.06 62.95 -19.34
N VAL A 621 28.93 61.98 -18.42
CA VAL A 621 29.44 60.62 -18.60
C VAL A 621 28.50 59.62 -17.92
N GLN A 622 28.18 58.53 -18.60
CA GLN A 622 27.19 57.55 -18.14
C GLN A 622 27.83 56.19 -17.84
N ALA A 623 27.52 55.61 -16.68
CA ALA A 623 28.05 54.32 -16.23
C ALA A 623 27.82 53.20 -17.26
N GLY A 624 26.63 53.16 -17.88
CA GLY A 624 26.30 52.17 -18.92
C GLY A 624 27.21 52.23 -20.14
N LYS A 625 27.63 53.43 -20.56
CA LYS A 625 28.53 53.62 -21.71
C LYS A 625 29.96 53.20 -21.36
N ILE A 626 30.41 53.51 -20.14
CA ILE A 626 31.74 53.10 -19.66
C ILE A 626 31.82 51.58 -19.56
N VAL A 627 30.89 50.95 -18.82
CA VAL A 627 30.94 49.51 -18.57
C VAL A 627 30.80 48.71 -19.87
N GLY A 628 30.01 49.21 -20.84
CA GLY A 628 29.84 48.58 -22.14
C GLY A 628 31.14 48.49 -22.94
N GLN A 629 31.96 49.55 -22.95
CA GLN A 629 33.24 49.56 -23.66
C GLN A 629 34.33 48.78 -22.89
N VAL A 630 34.36 48.88 -21.56
CA VAL A 630 35.30 48.13 -20.72
C VAL A 630 35.03 46.62 -20.80
N ALA A 631 33.76 46.21 -20.80
CA ALA A 631 33.37 44.80 -20.86
C ALA A 631 33.74 44.11 -22.18
N GLN A 632 33.78 44.84 -23.30
CA GLN A 632 34.17 44.25 -24.59
C GLN A 632 35.57 43.65 -24.55
N LYS A 633 36.49 44.21 -23.74
CA LYS A 633 37.86 43.70 -23.60
C LYS A 633 37.95 42.35 -22.90
N VAL A 634 36.96 42.01 -22.08
CA VAL A 634 36.83 40.68 -21.45
C VAL A 634 35.86 39.77 -22.21
N GLY A 635 35.53 40.10 -23.47
CA GLY A 635 34.57 39.37 -24.29
C GLY A 635 33.11 39.48 -23.81
N GLY A 636 32.84 40.48 -22.98
CA GLY A 636 31.59 40.67 -22.26
C GLY A 636 30.69 41.75 -22.85
N LYS A 637 29.49 41.86 -22.27
CA LYS A 637 28.55 42.95 -22.51
C LYS A 637 28.02 43.45 -21.18
N GLY A 638 27.64 44.72 -21.13
CA GLY A 638 27.13 45.36 -19.93
C GLY A 638 26.15 46.48 -20.24
N GLY A 639 25.42 46.88 -19.20
CA GLY A 639 24.41 47.92 -19.27
C GLY A 639 23.90 48.28 -17.88
N GLY A 640 23.13 49.35 -17.81
CA GLY A 640 22.58 49.84 -16.56
C GLY A 640 22.13 51.29 -16.66
N ARG A 641 21.89 51.89 -15.50
CA ARG A 641 21.45 53.28 -15.38
C ARG A 641 22.64 54.23 -15.58
N PRO A 642 22.40 55.53 -15.82
CA PRO A 642 23.47 56.53 -15.94
C PRO A 642 24.43 56.57 -14.74
N ASP A 643 23.93 56.30 -13.53
CA ASP A 643 24.67 56.37 -12.27
C ASP A 643 25.28 55.03 -11.80
N LEU A 644 24.80 53.90 -12.31
CA LEU A 644 25.28 52.56 -11.95
C LEU A 644 25.02 51.56 -13.08
N ALA A 645 26.06 50.84 -13.51
CA ALA A 645 25.95 49.83 -14.55
C ALA A 645 26.89 48.65 -14.32
N GLU A 646 26.54 47.51 -14.91
CA GLU A 646 27.24 46.24 -14.68
C GLU A 646 27.49 45.49 -15.97
N ALA A 647 28.56 44.68 -15.96
CA ALA A 647 28.87 43.75 -17.02
C ALA A 647 29.41 42.44 -16.49
N GLY A 648 29.43 41.45 -17.38
CA GLY A 648 30.25 40.26 -17.20
C GLY A 648 30.86 39.80 -18.52
N GLY A 649 31.96 39.05 -18.43
CA GLY A 649 32.66 38.50 -19.58
C GLY A 649 33.36 37.18 -19.25
N PRO A 650 33.64 36.33 -20.24
CA PRO A 650 34.26 35.03 -20.02
C PRO A 650 35.79 35.06 -19.80
N ASP A 651 36.46 36.19 -20.03
CA ASP A 651 37.93 36.23 -20.06
C ASP A 651 38.53 36.94 -18.82
N ALA A 652 38.81 36.17 -17.77
CA ALA A 652 39.46 36.66 -16.56
C ALA A 652 40.92 37.07 -16.73
N ALA A 653 41.62 36.55 -17.76
CA ALA A 653 43.01 36.92 -18.02
C ALA A 653 43.12 38.38 -18.51
N GLN A 654 42.08 38.87 -19.21
CA GLN A 654 42.03 40.23 -19.72
C GLN A 654 41.48 41.26 -18.73
N LEU A 655 41.12 40.86 -17.51
CA LEU A 655 40.48 41.75 -16.54
C LEU A 655 41.34 42.98 -16.19
N ASP A 656 42.63 42.80 -15.97
CA ASP A 656 43.52 43.92 -15.61
C ASP A 656 43.66 44.91 -16.77
N ALA A 657 43.85 44.41 -17.99
CA ALA A 657 43.90 45.23 -19.20
C ALA A 657 42.55 45.93 -19.51
N ALA A 658 41.43 45.30 -19.15
CA ALA A 658 40.10 45.89 -19.26
C ALA A 658 39.93 47.04 -18.26
N LEU A 659 40.29 46.83 -17.00
CA LEU A 659 40.24 47.86 -15.96
C LEU A 659 41.13 49.05 -16.33
N ASP A 660 42.39 48.83 -16.73
CA ASP A 660 43.31 49.91 -17.12
C ASP A 660 42.76 50.76 -18.28
N SER A 661 41.99 50.16 -19.18
CA SER A 661 41.38 50.90 -20.29
C SER A 661 40.26 51.85 -19.89
N ALA A 662 39.69 51.69 -18.69
CA ALA A 662 38.58 52.50 -18.21
C ALA A 662 38.92 53.99 -18.16
N TYR A 663 40.18 54.36 -17.84
CA TYR A 663 40.62 55.76 -17.87
C TYR A 663 40.50 56.38 -19.27
N GLY A 664 40.93 55.65 -20.31
CA GLY A 664 40.84 56.13 -21.70
C GLY A 664 39.39 56.18 -22.21
N VAL A 665 38.55 55.23 -21.79
CA VAL A 665 37.11 55.24 -22.09
C VAL A 665 36.44 56.47 -21.47
N VAL A 666 36.75 56.77 -20.21
CA VAL A 666 36.20 57.97 -19.54
C VAL A 666 36.71 59.25 -20.21
N ASP A 667 37.99 59.32 -20.59
CA ASP A 667 38.53 60.49 -21.31
C ASP A 667 37.79 60.75 -22.63
N ALA A 668 37.57 59.70 -23.43
CA ALA A 668 36.87 59.79 -24.70
C ALA A 668 35.42 60.27 -24.53
N LEU A 669 34.71 59.77 -23.50
CA LEU A 669 33.31 60.13 -23.23
C LEU A 669 33.12 61.53 -22.63
N LEU A 670 34.17 62.12 -22.05
CA LEU A 670 34.16 63.49 -21.53
C LEU A 670 34.53 64.56 -22.57
N SER A 671 34.80 64.14 -23.83
CA SER A 671 35.02 65.02 -24.99
C SER A 671 33.70 65.29 -25.69
#